data_AF-A0A5E4PU27-F1
#
_entry.id   AF-A0A5E4PU27-F1
#
_cell.length_a   1.000
_cell.length_b   1.000
_cell.length_c   1.000
_cell.angle_alpha   90.00
_cell.angle_beta   90.00
_cell.angle_gamma   90.00
#
_symmetry.space_group_name_H-M   'P 1'
#
loop_
_entity.id
_entity.type
_entity.pdbx_description
1 polymer ?
#
loop_
_entity_poly.entity_id
_entity_poly.type
_entity_poly.pdbx_seq_one_letter_code
_entity_poly.pdbx_strand_id
1 'polypeptide(L)'
;MAQVLPIRFQEHLQLTNIGINPASVSFNTLTMESDKFICVREKVGDISEVVIIDMADPTNPIRRPISADSAIMNPASKVIALKGKAGVEAAQKTLQIFNIEMKSKMKAHTMTEDVVFWKWISPNTLALVTKMSVYHWSMEGDSTPVKMFDRHTSLAECQIINYRTDPKQQWLLLVGISAQQNRVVGAMQLYSVERKCSQPIEGHAASFATFKAEGNAEPSTLFCFAVRTAQGGKLHIIEVGQTPAGNQPFPKKAVDVFFPAEAQNDFPVAMQVSPKYDVIYLITKYGYIHMYDIETGTCIYMNRISSDTIFVTAPHESTGGIIGVNRKGQVLSVTVEENSIVPYINTVLQNPELALRMAVRNNLAGAEELFVRKFNMLFTNGQYGEAAKVAAMAPRGILRTPQTIQQFQQVPTQPGQTSPLLQYFGILLDQAQLNKFESLELCRPVLLQGRKQLLEKWLKEDKLESSEELGDLVKQVDPTLALSVYLRANIASKVIQSFAETGQFQKIVLYAKKVGYSPDYIFLLRSVMRTSPEQGAGFAGMLVAEDPPLADINQIVDVFMEQNMVQQCTAFLLDALKNNRPEEGPLQTRLLEMNLMSAPQVADAILGNGMFTHYDRAHVAQLCEKAGLLQRALEHYTDLYDIKRAVVHTHLLSADWLVNYFGTLSVEDSLECLKAMLQANIRQNLQICVQIANKYHEQLTTKALIEMFESFKTYEGLFYFLGSIVNFSQDSEVHFKYIQAACKTGQIKEVERICRESNCYNAERVKNFLKEAKLPDQLPLIIVCDRFDFVHDLVLYLYRNSLQKYIEIYVQKVNPSRLPVVVGGLLDVDCAEDIIKNLILVVRGQFSTDELVAEVEKRNRLKLLLPWLESRVHEGCNEPATHNALAKIYIDSNNNPERFLKENQWYESRVVGRYCEKRDPHLACVAYERGQCDRELIAVCNDNSLFKTQARYLVRRRDQDLWLEVVQTALSETQDPEDISVTVKAFMTADLPNELIELLEKIVLDSSYINRLDNYDAPDIANIAINNELYEEAFAIFKKC
;
A
#
# COMPACT_ATOMS: atom_id res chain seq x y z
N MET A 1 63.60 -17.82 -12.33
CA MET A 1 62.60 -17.88 -11.24
C MET A 1 62.11 -16.47 -11.02
N ALA A 2 60.80 -16.22 -11.13
CA ALA A 2 60.25 -14.89 -10.90
C ALA A 2 60.56 -14.46 -9.47
N GLN A 3 61.25 -13.34 -9.31
CA GLN A 3 61.56 -12.78 -7.99
C GLN A 3 60.24 -12.44 -7.29
N VAL A 4 60.01 -13.03 -6.12
CA VAL A 4 58.83 -12.76 -5.30
C VAL A 4 58.83 -11.27 -4.97
N LEU A 5 57.73 -10.56 -5.22
CA LEU A 5 57.60 -9.13 -4.91
C LEU A 5 56.70 -8.94 -3.69
N PRO A 6 57.01 -8.00 -2.77
CA PRO A 6 56.22 -7.78 -1.56
C PRO A 6 54.99 -6.89 -1.81
N ILE A 7 54.81 -6.43 -3.04
CA ILE A 7 53.73 -5.54 -3.45
C ILE A 7 52.92 -6.16 -4.60
N ARG A 8 51.63 -5.79 -4.64
CA ARG A 8 50.75 -5.98 -5.80
C ARG A 8 50.57 -4.62 -6.48
N PHE A 9 51.01 -4.53 -7.73
CA PHE A 9 50.84 -3.35 -8.59
C PHE A 9 49.74 -3.62 -9.62
N GLN A 10 48.77 -2.71 -9.73
CA GLN A 10 47.63 -2.86 -10.63
C GLN A 10 47.31 -1.54 -11.33
N GLU A 11 47.02 -1.62 -12.63
CA GLU A 11 46.37 -0.56 -13.40
C GLU A 11 44.87 -0.87 -13.44
N HIS A 12 44.04 0.00 -12.89
CA HIS A 12 42.59 -0.19 -12.79
C HIS A 12 41.86 0.30 -14.04
N LEU A 13 42.30 1.44 -14.56
CA LEU A 13 41.61 2.14 -15.63
C LEU A 13 42.60 3.08 -16.35
N GLN A 14 42.39 3.24 -17.65
CA GLN A 14 43.01 4.29 -18.43
C GLN A 14 41.96 5.35 -18.78
N LEU A 15 42.08 6.55 -18.20
CA LEU A 15 41.06 7.62 -18.31
C LEU A 15 40.79 8.05 -19.75
N THR A 16 41.81 8.00 -20.62
CA THR A 16 41.64 8.35 -22.04
C THR A 16 40.73 7.36 -22.78
N ASN A 17 40.62 6.11 -22.31
CA ASN A 17 39.79 5.08 -22.96
C ASN A 17 38.29 5.30 -22.69
N ILE A 18 37.94 6.01 -21.62
CA ILE A 18 36.55 6.38 -21.29
C ILE A 18 36.19 7.81 -21.76
N GLY A 19 36.98 8.34 -22.70
CA GLY A 19 36.70 9.63 -23.34
C GLY A 19 37.05 10.87 -22.51
N ILE A 20 37.93 10.76 -21.51
CA ILE A 20 38.51 11.93 -20.84
C ILE A 20 39.58 12.54 -21.73
N ASN A 21 39.53 13.86 -21.94
CA ASN A 21 40.51 14.60 -22.69
C ASN A 21 41.87 14.57 -21.96
N PRO A 22 42.97 14.17 -22.61
CA PRO A 22 44.31 14.16 -22.01
C PRO A 22 44.73 15.51 -21.39
N ALA A 23 44.28 16.64 -21.96
CA ALA A 23 44.56 17.96 -21.42
C ALA A 23 43.88 18.21 -20.06
N SER A 24 42.77 17.53 -19.78
CA SER A 24 42.05 17.58 -18.51
C SER A 24 42.68 16.71 -17.41
N VAL A 25 43.68 15.88 -17.74
CA VAL A 25 44.39 15.02 -16.77
C VAL A 25 45.53 15.82 -16.13
N SER A 26 45.17 16.77 -15.27
CA SER A 26 46.09 17.64 -14.56
C SER A 26 45.64 17.88 -13.12
N PHE A 27 46.56 18.28 -12.24
CA PHE A 27 46.25 18.60 -10.84
C PHE A 27 45.17 19.69 -10.69
N ASN A 28 45.07 20.60 -11.65
CA ASN A 28 44.09 21.68 -11.57
C ASN A 28 42.67 21.22 -11.95
N THR A 29 42.55 20.24 -12.84
CA THR A 29 41.30 19.84 -13.48
C THR A 29 40.77 18.49 -12.99
N LEU A 30 41.63 17.61 -12.45
CA LEU A 30 41.28 16.29 -11.96
C LEU A 30 41.53 16.21 -10.44
N THR A 31 40.51 15.75 -9.71
CA THR A 31 40.56 15.53 -8.26
C THR A 31 40.19 14.09 -7.91
N MET A 32 40.79 13.57 -6.84
CA MET A 32 40.55 12.22 -6.32
C MET A 32 40.70 12.28 -4.80
N GLU A 33 39.58 12.37 -4.12
CA GLU A 33 39.50 12.55 -2.66
C GLU A 33 39.51 11.23 -1.90
N SER A 34 39.02 10.16 -2.53
CA SER A 34 39.03 8.78 -2.06
C SER A 34 39.24 7.82 -3.23
N ASP A 35 39.27 6.52 -2.96
CA ASP A 35 39.27 5.47 -3.98
C ASP A 35 37.90 5.23 -4.64
N LYS A 36 36.86 5.99 -4.26
CA LYS A 36 35.48 5.83 -4.76
C LYS A 36 35.19 6.63 -6.02
N PHE A 37 35.72 7.86 -6.12
CA PHE A 37 35.38 8.76 -7.21
C PHE A 37 36.61 9.49 -7.76
N ILE A 38 36.67 9.57 -9.09
CA ILE A 38 37.53 10.50 -9.80
C ILE A 38 36.64 11.59 -10.41
N CYS A 39 36.96 12.85 -10.14
CA CYS A 39 36.20 13.99 -10.65
C CYS A 39 37.08 14.79 -11.61
N VAL A 40 36.64 14.95 -12.85
CA VAL A 40 37.37 15.66 -13.90
C VAL A 40 36.53 16.84 -14.39
N ARG A 41 37.15 18.02 -14.49
CA ARG A 41 36.54 19.19 -15.10
C ARG A 41 37.04 19.31 -16.53
N GLU A 42 36.11 19.30 -17.47
CA GLU A 42 36.41 19.37 -18.90
C GLU A 42 35.67 20.54 -19.54
N LYS A 43 36.20 21.00 -20.69
CA LYS A 43 35.51 21.93 -21.57
C LYS A 43 35.37 21.25 -22.93
N VAL A 44 34.14 20.89 -23.29
CA VAL A 44 33.82 20.27 -24.58
C VAL A 44 33.16 21.34 -25.46
N GLY A 45 33.90 21.83 -26.45
CA GLY A 45 33.52 23.04 -27.19
C GLY A 45 33.44 24.26 -26.28
N ASP A 46 32.28 24.90 -26.19
CA ASP A 46 32.02 26.03 -25.29
C ASP A 46 31.36 25.66 -23.96
N ILE A 47 30.95 24.39 -23.80
CA ILE A 47 30.25 23.93 -22.60
C ILE A 47 31.29 23.46 -21.56
N SER A 48 31.21 24.01 -20.34
CA SER A 48 31.97 23.51 -19.19
C SER A 48 31.19 22.37 -18.53
N GLU A 49 31.82 21.22 -18.36
CA GLU A 49 31.21 20.05 -17.71
C GLU A 49 32.10 19.44 -16.64
N VAL A 50 31.46 18.73 -15.71
CA VAL A 50 32.10 17.93 -14.68
C VAL A 50 31.77 16.46 -14.97
N VAL A 51 32.82 15.66 -15.08
CA VAL A 51 32.76 14.22 -15.30
C VAL A 51 33.09 13.51 -13.99
N ILE A 52 32.15 12.72 -13.49
CA ILE A 52 32.30 11.94 -12.27
C ILE A 52 32.42 10.49 -12.66
N ILE A 53 33.57 9.89 -12.36
CA ILE A 53 33.85 8.47 -12.58
C ILE A 53 33.67 7.77 -11.24
N ASP A 54 32.66 6.91 -11.16
CA ASP A 54 32.45 6.02 -10.02
C ASP A 54 33.37 4.81 -10.17
N MET A 55 34.28 4.57 -9.22
CA MET A 55 35.25 3.47 -9.30
C MET A 55 34.57 2.10 -9.10
N ALA A 56 33.31 2.05 -8.68
CA ALA A 56 32.51 0.83 -8.70
C ALA A 56 31.97 0.49 -10.11
N ASP A 57 31.76 1.50 -10.96
CA ASP A 57 31.40 1.34 -12.39
C ASP A 57 32.20 2.34 -13.25
N PRO A 58 33.51 2.10 -13.44
CA PRO A 58 34.39 3.03 -14.13
C PRO A 58 34.09 3.16 -15.62
N THR A 59 33.32 2.23 -16.20
CA THR A 59 33.01 2.21 -17.63
C THR A 59 31.93 3.22 -18.04
N ASN A 60 31.09 3.66 -17.10
CA ASN A 60 29.97 4.57 -17.37
C ASN A 60 30.13 5.91 -16.62
N PRO A 61 31.04 6.81 -17.07
CA PRO A 61 31.24 8.09 -16.41
C PRO A 61 30.01 9.00 -16.51
N ILE A 62 29.65 9.65 -15.40
CA ILE A 62 28.52 10.58 -15.32
C ILE A 62 29.00 11.98 -15.73
N ARG A 63 28.54 12.47 -16.88
CA ARG A 63 28.83 13.83 -17.37
C ARG A 63 27.70 14.79 -16.99
N ARG A 64 28.03 15.92 -16.38
CA ARG A 64 27.08 16.96 -15.97
C ARG A 64 27.53 18.34 -16.46
N PRO A 65 26.68 19.15 -17.11
CA PRO A 65 27.02 20.50 -17.56
C PRO A 65 27.09 21.47 -16.37
N ILE A 66 28.15 21.37 -15.57
CA ILE A 66 28.39 22.16 -14.36
C ILE A 66 29.56 23.10 -14.63
N SER A 67 29.31 24.40 -14.45
CA SER A 67 30.28 25.47 -14.61
C SER A 67 30.89 25.83 -13.25
N ALA A 68 32.09 25.32 -12.95
CA ALA A 68 32.77 25.53 -11.66
C ALA A 68 34.30 25.67 -11.83
N ASP A 69 34.91 26.52 -11.00
CA ASP A 69 36.37 26.71 -10.96
C ASP A 69 37.07 25.50 -10.32
N SER A 70 36.41 24.83 -9.38
CA SER A 70 36.88 23.59 -8.76
C SER A 70 35.70 22.71 -8.37
N ALA A 71 35.91 21.39 -8.43
CA ALA A 71 34.94 20.39 -8.04
C ALA A 71 35.65 19.24 -7.32
N ILE A 72 35.15 18.84 -6.15
CA ILE A 72 35.69 17.73 -5.35
C ILE A 72 34.54 16.87 -4.84
N MET A 73 34.62 15.57 -5.11
CA MET A 73 33.63 14.59 -4.64
C MET A 73 33.85 14.26 -3.17
N ASN A 74 32.76 13.97 -2.48
CA ASN A 74 32.82 13.48 -1.12
C ASN A 74 33.52 12.10 -1.07
N PRO A 75 34.28 11.79 0.00
CA PRO A 75 35.04 10.54 0.08
C PRO A 75 34.19 9.27 0.02
N ALA A 76 32.92 9.32 0.43
CA ALA A 76 32.06 8.14 0.53
C ALA A 76 30.72 8.29 -0.21
N SER A 77 30.08 9.46 -0.15
CA SER A 77 28.72 9.68 -0.66
C SER A 77 28.71 10.36 -2.03
N LYS A 78 27.58 10.30 -2.76
CA LYS A 78 27.37 10.99 -4.04
C LYS A 78 27.07 12.49 -3.84
N VAL A 79 27.89 13.15 -3.03
CA VAL A 79 27.84 14.59 -2.74
C VAL A 79 29.06 15.25 -3.37
N ILE A 80 28.85 16.38 -4.03
CA ILE A 80 29.92 17.16 -4.65
C ILE A 80 30.02 18.54 -4.01
N ALA A 81 31.24 19.01 -3.76
CA ALA A 81 31.48 20.41 -3.43
C ALA A 81 31.96 21.14 -4.69
N LEU A 82 31.33 22.28 -4.98
CA LEU A 82 31.58 23.13 -6.15
C LEU A 82 32.01 24.54 -5.70
N LYS A 83 33.08 25.06 -6.32
CA LYS A 83 33.52 26.45 -6.18
C LYS A 83 33.08 27.21 -7.44
N GLY A 84 32.33 28.31 -7.26
CA GLY A 84 31.79 29.11 -8.36
C GLY A 84 32.86 29.65 -9.32
N LYS A 85 32.45 29.92 -10.57
CA LYS A 85 33.35 30.23 -11.69
C LYS A 85 33.89 31.66 -11.70
N ALA A 86 35.12 31.84 -12.19
CA ALA A 86 35.76 33.11 -12.48
C ALA A 86 35.04 33.92 -13.58
N GLY A 87 34.68 35.18 -13.30
CA GLY A 87 34.08 36.11 -14.27
C GLY A 87 32.83 36.86 -13.80
N VAL A 88 32.24 36.47 -12.66
CA VAL A 88 31.18 37.22 -11.97
C VAL A 88 31.64 37.40 -10.53
N GLU A 89 31.97 38.62 -10.10
CA GLU A 89 32.63 38.90 -8.80
C GLU A 89 31.87 38.31 -7.59
N ALA A 90 30.53 38.23 -7.67
CA ALA A 90 29.69 37.61 -6.65
C ALA A 90 29.80 36.06 -6.58
N ALA A 91 30.19 35.39 -7.67
CA ALA A 91 30.18 33.93 -7.78
C ALA A 91 31.51 33.27 -7.38
N GLN A 92 32.66 33.94 -7.54
CA GLN A 92 33.99 33.35 -7.27
C GLN A 92 34.20 32.93 -5.81
N LYS A 93 33.56 33.64 -4.88
CA LYS A 93 33.68 33.37 -3.42
C LYS A 93 32.61 32.42 -2.90
N THR A 94 31.70 31.96 -3.76
CA THR A 94 30.56 31.14 -3.37
C THR A 94 30.91 29.66 -3.50
N LEU A 95 30.85 28.96 -2.37
CA LEU A 95 31.01 27.51 -2.24
C LEU A 95 29.63 26.87 -2.13
N GLN A 96 29.45 25.74 -2.81
CA GLN A 96 28.19 25.00 -2.81
C GLN A 96 28.45 23.52 -2.55
N ILE A 97 27.64 22.91 -1.69
CA ILE A 97 27.58 21.46 -1.49
C ILE A 97 26.29 20.99 -2.11
N PHE A 98 26.39 20.07 -3.07
CA PHE A 98 25.28 19.61 -3.90
C PHE A 98 25.18 18.09 -3.85
N ASN A 99 23.96 17.58 -3.66
CA ASN A 99 23.69 16.14 -3.71
C ASN A 99 23.41 15.75 -5.17
N ILE A 100 24.28 14.92 -5.75
CA ILE A 100 24.19 14.52 -7.17
C ILE A 100 22.97 13.62 -7.42
N GLU A 101 22.62 12.79 -6.44
CA GLU A 101 21.54 11.79 -6.56
C GLU A 101 20.17 12.46 -6.43
N MET A 102 20.00 13.29 -5.40
CA MET A 102 18.76 14.06 -5.17
C MET A 102 18.61 15.28 -6.08
N LYS A 103 19.67 15.63 -6.83
CA LYS A 103 19.75 16.85 -7.65
C LYS A 103 19.41 18.13 -6.87
N SER A 104 19.76 18.17 -5.59
CA SER A 104 19.39 19.26 -4.67
C SER A 104 20.63 19.90 -4.07
N LYS A 105 20.57 21.22 -3.89
CA LYS A 105 21.60 21.99 -3.17
C LYS A 105 21.44 21.74 -1.68
N MET A 106 22.47 21.22 -1.03
CA MET A 106 22.48 20.96 0.41
C MET A 106 22.85 22.23 1.18
N LYS A 107 23.99 22.84 0.85
CA LYS A 107 24.50 24.04 1.54
C LYS A 107 25.18 24.98 0.55
N ALA A 108 25.18 26.26 0.89
CA ALA A 108 25.96 27.27 0.19
C ALA A 108 26.54 28.26 1.19
N HIS A 109 27.75 28.75 0.92
CA HIS A 109 28.38 29.77 1.74
C HIS A 109 29.28 30.65 0.87
N THR A 110 29.22 31.97 1.09
CA THR A 110 30.08 32.93 0.40
C THR A 110 31.19 33.38 1.34
N MET A 111 32.43 33.00 1.02
CA MET A 111 33.60 33.34 1.81
C MET A 111 33.95 34.83 1.67
N THR A 112 34.59 35.42 2.68
CA THR A 112 35.11 36.79 2.62
C THR A 112 36.37 36.88 1.74
N GLU A 113 37.23 35.87 1.85
CA GLU A 113 38.45 35.69 1.07
C GLU A 113 38.34 34.57 0.05
N ASP A 114 39.20 34.60 -0.96
CA ASP A 114 39.29 33.50 -1.92
C ASP A 114 39.92 32.25 -1.30
N VAL A 115 39.29 31.10 -1.58
CA VAL A 115 39.76 29.78 -1.16
C VAL A 115 40.80 29.29 -2.16
N VAL A 116 42.07 29.26 -1.76
CA VAL A 116 43.20 28.87 -2.62
C VAL A 116 43.38 27.36 -2.71
N PHE A 117 42.93 26.62 -1.69
CA PHE A 117 42.94 25.17 -1.65
C PHE A 117 41.82 24.68 -0.76
N TRP A 118 41.29 23.50 -1.05
CA TRP A 118 40.24 22.87 -0.28
C TRP A 118 40.25 21.36 -0.50
N LYS A 119 39.83 20.62 0.53
CA LYS A 119 39.91 19.17 0.54
C LYS A 119 38.89 18.59 1.51
N TRP A 120 38.33 17.42 1.21
CA TRP A 120 37.56 16.67 2.20
C TRP A 120 38.53 16.02 3.21
N ILE A 121 38.33 16.31 4.50
CA ILE A 121 39.12 15.72 5.59
C ILE A 121 38.41 14.57 6.27
N SER A 122 37.09 14.51 6.14
CA SER A 122 36.23 13.41 6.56
C SER A 122 35.03 13.31 5.61
N PRO A 123 34.21 12.25 5.70
CA PRO A 123 32.98 12.14 4.93
C PRO A 123 31.97 13.27 5.17
N ASN A 124 32.13 14.08 6.22
CA ASN A 124 31.21 15.16 6.55
C ASN A 124 31.84 16.54 6.68
N THR A 125 33.16 16.67 6.60
CA THR A 125 33.86 17.94 6.86
C THR A 125 34.82 18.29 5.72
N LEU A 126 34.68 19.53 5.25
CA LEU A 126 35.49 20.12 4.20
C LEU A 126 36.47 21.14 4.79
N ALA A 127 37.75 21.00 4.49
CA ALA A 127 38.75 21.99 4.84
C ALA A 127 38.87 23.03 3.74
N LEU A 128 38.89 24.30 4.14
CA LEU A 128 39.02 25.46 3.25
C LEU A 128 40.27 26.24 3.66
N VAL A 129 41.16 26.49 2.72
CA VAL A 129 42.41 27.22 2.95
C VAL A 129 42.33 28.54 2.17
N THR A 130 42.39 29.66 2.89
CA THR A 130 42.51 30.99 2.27
C THR A 130 43.97 31.43 2.23
N LYS A 131 44.24 32.67 1.81
CA LYS A 131 45.59 33.24 1.88
C LYS A 131 46.08 33.40 3.31
N MET A 132 45.17 33.64 4.26
CA MET A 132 45.53 33.96 5.65
C MET A 132 45.22 32.83 6.65
N SER A 133 44.15 32.05 6.46
CA SER A 133 43.70 31.11 7.49
C SER A 133 43.17 29.80 6.90
N VAL A 134 43.01 28.79 7.78
CA VAL A 134 42.39 27.50 7.46
C VAL A 134 41.08 27.36 8.23
N TYR A 135 40.04 26.89 7.56
CA TYR A 135 38.69 26.72 8.07
C TYR A 135 38.22 25.27 7.88
N HIS A 136 37.32 24.81 8.75
CA HIS A 136 36.57 23.57 8.59
C HIS A 136 35.09 23.89 8.40
N TRP A 137 34.47 23.27 7.41
CA TRP A 137 33.07 23.46 7.08
C TRP A 137 32.36 22.10 7.05
N SER A 138 31.46 21.86 8.00
CA SER A 138 30.67 20.64 8.02
C SER A 138 29.55 20.70 6.98
N MET A 139 29.32 19.58 6.29
CA MET A 139 28.19 19.41 5.38
C MET A 139 26.87 19.18 6.12
N GLU A 140 26.91 18.93 7.43
CA GLU A 140 25.74 18.69 8.28
C GLU A 140 25.20 19.99 8.91
N GLY A 141 23.88 20.04 9.05
CA GLY A 141 23.13 21.17 9.64
C GLY A 141 23.40 22.52 8.95
N ASP A 142 23.08 23.61 9.65
CA ASP A 142 23.24 24.99 9.14
C ASP A 142 24.60 25.62 9.52
N SER A 143 25.59 24.79 9.87
CA SER A 143 26.92 25.25 10.28
C SER A 143 27.64 26.05 9.18
N THR A 144 28.28 27.16 9.56
CA THR A 144 29.15 27.95 8.68
C THR A 144 30.61 27.51 8.83
N PRO A 145 31.51 27.87 7.88
CA PRO A 145 32.93 27.58 8.00
C PRO A 145 33.55 28.15 9.29
N VAL A 146 34.14 27.28 10.10
CA VAL A 146 34.79 27.61 11.38
C VAL A 146 36.28 27.76 11.18
N LYS A 147 36.86 28.89 11.59
CA LYS A 147 38.31 29.12 11.53
C LYS A 147 39.04 28.20 12.53
N MET A 148 40.05 27.47 12.05
CA MET A 148 40.85 26.55 12.87
C MET A 148 42.16 27.19 13.32
N PHE A 149 42.92 27.78 12.39
CA PHE A 149 44.19 28.46 12.68
C PHE A 149 44.60 29.41 11.55
N ASP A 150 45.55 30.31 11.85
CA ASP A 150 46.18 31.22 10.88
C ASP A 150 47.38 30.58 10.20
N ARG A 151 47.54 30.82 8.90
CA ARG A 151 48.66 30.34 8.11
C ARG A 151 49.96 30.96 8.63
N HIS A 152 50.93 30.10 8.89
CA HIS A 152 52.24 30.51 9.35
C HIS A 152 53.00 31.24 8.22
N THR A 153 53.85 32.20 8.58
CA THR A 153 54.62 33.02 7.64
C THR A 153 55.53 32.21 6.73
N SER A 154 55.99 31.04 7.18
CA SER A 154 56.78 30.10 6.37
C SER A 154 56.02 29.51 5.17
N LEU A 155 54.68 29.57 5.18
CA LEU A 155 53.82 29.14 4.08
C LEU A 155 53.32 30.33 3.25
N ALA A 156 53.84 31.55 3.47
CA ALA A 156 53.57 32.69 2.61
C ALA A 156 54.05 32.38 1.18
N GLU A 157 53.26 32.75 0.18
CA GLU A 157 53.55 32.55 -1.26
C GLU A 157 53.78 31.10 -1.71
N CYS A 158 53.60 30.12 -0.82
CA CYS A 158 53.69 28.70 -1.17
C CYS A 158 52.42 28.25 -1.92
N GLN A 159 52.60 27.41 -2.93
CA GLN A 159 51.51 26.66 -3.55
C GLN A 159 51.06 25.57 -2.56
N ILE A 160 49.84 25.67 -2.06
CA ILE A 160 49.28 24.64 -1.18
C ILE A 160 48.98 23.39 -2.01
N ILE A 161 49.54 22.26 -1.58
CA ILE A 161 49.40 20.97 -2.26
C ILE A 161 48.57 19.97 -1.46
N ASN A 162 48.52 20.12 -0.14
CA ASN A 162 47.75 19.21 0.69
C ASN A 162 47.36 19.80 2.04
N TYR A 163 46.32 19.22 2.62
CA TYR A 163 45.89 19.45 3.98
C TYR A 163 45.45 18.12 4.59
N ARG A 164 45.94 17.79 5.80
CA ARG A 164 45.64 16.53 6.48
C ARG A 164 45.33 16.75 7.95
N THR A 165 44.59 15.81 8.52
CA THR A 165 44.32 15.77 9.96
C THR A 165 44.60 14.37 10.49
N ASP A 166 44.82 14.25 11.79
CA ASP A 166 44.74 12.95 12.45
C ASP A 166 43.27 12.49 12.55
N PRO A 167 43.00 11.21 12.86
CA PRO A 167 41.63 10.71 12.96
C PRO A 167 40.76 11.42 14.00
N LYS A 168 41.36 11.97 15.08
CA LYS A 168 40.63 12.73 16.12
C LYS A 168 40.52 14.23 15.81
N GLN A 169 41.08 14.68 14.67
CA GLN A 169 41.15 16.08 14.24
C GLN A 169 41.74 17.03 15.31
N GLN A 170 42.63 16.51 16.16
CA GLN A 170 43.38 17.29 17.16
C GLN A 170 44.69 17.85 16.61
N TRP A 171 45.21 17.25 15.54
CA TRP A 171 46.40 17.67 14.83
C TRP A 171 46.05 17.97 13.37
N LEU A 172 46.39 19.18 12.94
CA LEU A 172 46.08 19.70 11.62
C LEU A 172 47.39 20.01 10.91
N LEU A 173 47.51 19.60 9.65
CA LEU A 173 48.72 19.78 8.85
C LEU A 173 48.40 20.47 7.54
N LEU A 174 48.99 21.63 7.30
CA LEU A 174 48.98 22.29 6.00
C LEU A 174 50.32 22.11 5.31
N VAL A 175 50.32 21.72 4.03
CA VAL A 175 51.53 21.48 3.23
C VAL A 175 51.53 22.37 2.00
N GLY A 176 52.60 23.14 1.84
CA GLY A 176 52.86 23.96 0.67
C GLY A 176 54.24 23.71 0.08
N ILE A 177 54.42 24.04 -1.19
CA ILE A 177 55.70 23.98 -1.88
C ILE A 177 56.02 25.33 -2.53
N SER A 178 57.30 25.66 -2.61
CA SER A 178 57.81 26.82 -3.35
C SER A 178 59.07 26.45 -4.13
N ALA A 179 59.31 27.13 -5.25
CA ALA A 179 60.54 26.95 -6.01
C ALA A 179 61.61 27.89 -5.46
N GLN A 180 62.67 27.34 -4.88
CA GLN A 180 63.81 28.09 -4.36
C GLN A 180 65.11 27.48 -4.89
N GLN A 181 65.99 28.31 -5.46
CA GLN A 181 67.32 27.89 -5.94
C GLN A 181 67.28 26.60 -6.82
N ASN A 182 66.41 26.57 -7.83
CA ASN A 182 66.19 25.43 -8.75
C ASN A 182 65.73 24.11 -8.07
N ARG A 183 65.27 24.16 -6.81
CA ARG A 183 64.68 23.02 -6.10
C ARG A 183 63.29 23.37 -5.60
N VAL A 184 62.48 22.34 -5.40
CA VAL A 184 61.18 22.46 -4.75
C VAL A 184 61.40 22.31 -3.25
N VAL A 185 61.15 23.37 -2.48
CA VAL A 185 61.22 23.35 -1.01
C VAL A 185 59.81 23.14 -0.47
N GLY A 186 59.65 22.14 0.40
CA GLY A 186 58.38 21.83 1.06
C GLY A 186 58.29 22.50 2.41
N ALA A 187 57.22 23.26 2.65
CA ALA A 187 56.93 23.93 3.91
C ALA A 187 55.62 23.41 4.49
N MET A 188 55.69 22.89 5.71
CA MET A 188 54.54 22.37 6.44
C MET A 188 54.27 23.18 7.70
N GLN A 189 53.00 23.29 8.06
CA GLN A 189 52.55 23.85 9.33
C GLN A 189 51.77 22.77 10.08
N LEU A 190 52.35 22.26 11.16
CA LEU A 190 51.69 21.34 12.07
C LEU A 190 51.05 22.16 13.20
N TYR A 191 49.73 22.11 13.33
CA TYR A 191 48.96 22.82 14.35
C TYR A 191 48.32 21.84 15.32
N SER A 192 48.43 22.12 16.63
CA SER A 192 47.73 21.40 17.69
C SER A 192 46.49 22.18 18.09
N VAL A 193 45.31 21.56 17.97
CA VAL A 193 44.03 22.16 18.37
C VAL A 193 43.94 22.35 19.88
N GLU A 194 44.39 21.36 20.64
CA GLU A 194 44.40 21.40 22.11
C GLU A 194 45.35 22.49 22.65
N ARG A 195 46.58 22.54 22.14
CA ARG A 195 47.61 23.49 22.60
C ARG A 195 47.51 24.87 21.92
N LYS A 196 46.69 25.00 20.87
CA LYS A 196 46.52 26.21 20.05
C LYS A 196 47.84 26.80 19.55
N CYS A 197 48.78 25.94 19.17
CA CYS A 197 50.11 26.34 18.69
C CYS A 197 50.46 25.69 17.35
N SER A 198 51.25 26.40 16.54
CA SER A 198 51.77 25.91 15.26
C SER A 198 53.28 25.71 15.32
N GLN A 199 53.75 24.66 14.65
CA GLN A 199 55.16 24.39 14.42
C GLN A 199 55.43 24.35 12.90
N PRO A 200 56.31 25.21 12.37
CA PRO A 200 56.77 25.10 11.00
C PRO A 200 57.75 23.93 10.87
N ILE A 201 57.59 23.11 9.83
CA ILE A 201 58.42 21.94 9.54
C ILE A 201 58.76 21.94 8.05
N GLU A 202 60.01 21.71 7.69
CA GLU A 202 60.38 21.47 6.29
C GLU A 202 60.00 20.05 5.89
N GLY A 203 59.12 19.89 4.91
CA GLY A 203 58.68 18.59 4.43
C GLY A 203 57.80 18.66 3.19
N HIS A 204 57.92 17.62 2.37
CA HIS A 204 57.26 17.55 1.06
C HIS A 204 55.97 16.74 1.10
N ALA A 205 55.97 15.62 1.82
CA ALA A 205 54.82 14.73 1.93
C ALA A 205 54.72 14.17 3.34
N ALA A 206 53.50 14.03 3.85
CA ALA A 206 53.27 13.58 5.21
C ALA A 206 51.91 12.89 5.38
N SER A 207 51.77 12.13 6.45
CA SER A 207 50.53 11.51 6.87
C SER A 207 50.52 11.28 8.38
N PHE A 208 49.32 11.27 8.96
CA PHE A 208 49.11 10.76 10.31
C PHE A 208 48.84 9.26 10.26
N ALA A 209 49.11 8.59 11.37
CA ALA A 209 48.84 7.19 11.57
C ALA A 209 48.49 6.90 13.04
N THR A 210 47.67 5.89 13.28
CA THR A 210 47.42 5.34 14.61
C THR A 210 48.17 4.02 14.70
N PHE A 211 49.08 3.90 15.67
CA PHE A 211 49.94 2.73 15.82
C PHE A 211 49.94 2.24 17.26
N LYS A 212 49.67 0.96 17.47
CA LYS A 212 49.74 0.33 18.79
C LYS A 212 51.07 -0.42 18.93
N ALA A 213 52.00 0.15 19.70
CA ALA A 213 53.26 -0.50 20.01
C ALA A 213 53.05 -1.75 20.90
N GLU A 214 54.03 -2.67 20.91
CA GLU A 214 53.97 -3.82 21.81
C GLU A 214 53.86 -3.41 23.26
N GLY A 215 53.03 -4.12 24.03
CA GLY A 215 52.89 -3.88 25.47
C GLY A 215 52.16 -2.59 25.83
N ASN A 216 51.86 -1.71 24.88
CA ASN A 216 51.00 -0.55 25.10
C ASN A 216 49.53 -0.95 25.14
N ALA A 217 48.75 -0.32 26.01
CA ALA A 217 47.30 -0.55 26.11
C ALA A 217 46.56 0.15 24.98
N GLU A 218 46.88 1.43 24.76
CA GLU A 218 46.22 2.34 23.81
C GLU A 218 47.08 2.57 22.54
N PRO A 219 46.49 2.96 21.40
CA PRO A 219 47.24 3.36 20.21
C PRO A 219 47.85 4.76 20.36
N SER A 220 49.08 4.94 19.87
CA SER A 220 49.76 6.23 19.75
C SER A 220 49.40 6.91 18.43
N THR A 221 49.28 8.24 18.44
CA THR A 221 49.13 9.04 17.22
C THR A 221 50.51 9.41 16.69
N LEU A 222 50.86 8.88 15.52
CA LEU A 222 52.13 9.14 14.85
C LEU A 222 51.95 10.17 13.73
N PHE A 223 52.91 11.06 13.61
CA PHE A 223 53.09 11.96 12.48
C PHE A 223 54.31 11.52 11.68
N CYS A 224 54.06 11.08 10.45
CA CYS A 224 55.07 10.62 9.51
C CYS A 224 55.26 11.69 8.43
N PHE A 225 56.50 12.12 8.16
CA PHE A 225 56.77 13.04 7.07
C PHE A 225 58.10 12.76 6.38
N ALA A 226 58.13 12.98 5.07
CA ALA A 226 59.29 12.83 4.23
C ALA A 226 59.68 14.16 3.59
N VAL A 227 60.98 14.40 3.53
CA VAL A 227 61.58 15.62 3.00
C VAL A 227 62.80 15.28 2.17
N ARG A 228 63.07 16.06 1.12
CA ARG A 228 64.36 16.06 0.44
C ARG A 228 65.01 17.45 0.57
N THR A 229 65.99 17.54 1.45
CA THR A 229 66.76 18.78 1.68
C THR A 229 68.06 18.77 0.88
N ALA A 230 68.90 19.80 1.04
CA ALA A 230 70.28 19.79 0.53
C ALA A 230 71.13 18.66 1.11
N GLN A 231 70.80 18.18 2.31
CA GLN A 231 71.53 17.13 3.01
C GLN A 231 71.04 15.72 2.65
N GLY A 232 70.04 15.60 1.76
CA GLY A 232 69.48 14.32 1.32
C GLY A 232 68.01 14.14 1.67
N GLY A 233 67.51 12.95 1.37
CA GLY A 233 66.14 12.51 1.67
C GLY A 233 66.02 11.93 3.07
N LYS A 234 65.05 12.37 3.86
CA LYS A 234 64.76 11.82 5.20
C LYS A 234 63.27 11.51 5.35
N LEU A 235 62.97 10.41 6.04
CA LEU A 235 61.65 10.05 6.54
C LEU A 235 61.70 10.08 8.06
N HIS A 236 60.79 10.85 8.65
CA HIS A 236 60.62 11.01 10.09
C HIS A 236 59.32 10.39 10.54
N ILE A 237 59.36 9.68 11.67
CA ILE A 237 58.20 9.07 12.33
C ILE A 237 58.27 9.49 13.80
N ILE A 238 57.30 10.30 14.24
CA ILE A 238 57.27 10.84 15.60
C ILE A 238 55.90 10.71 16.22
N GLU A 239 55.84 10.49 17.54
CA GLU A 239 54.60 10.61 18.31
C GLU A 239 54.21 12.08 18.43
N VAL A 240 52.92 12.37 18.28
CA VAL A 240 52.36 13.70 18.50
C VAL A 240 51.28 13.66 19.58
N GLY A 241 51.32 14.61 20.50
CA GLY A 241 50.41 14.67 21.65
C GLY A 241 51.05 14.19 22.95
N GLN A 242 50.22 14.01 23.97
CA GLN A 242 50.63 13.39 25.22
C GLN A 242 50.47 11.87 25.09
N THR A 243 51.51 11.13 25.48
CA THR A 243 51.45 9.66 25.51
C THR A 243 50.32 9.20 26.46
N PRO A 244 49.41 8.31 26.03
CA PRO A 244 48.33 7.82 26.87
C PRO A 244 48.81 7.21 28.20
N ALA A 245 47.99 7.30 29.25
CA ALA A 245 48.34 6.75 30.56
C ALA A 245 48.51 5.22 30.48
N GLY A 246 49.65 4.71 30.94
CA GLY A 246 50.01 3.29 30.84
C GLY A 246 50.75 2.88 29.56
N ASN A 247 50.93 3.80 28.60
CA ASN A 247 51.74 3.56 27.40
C ASN A 247 53.20 4.00 27.59
N GLN A 248 54.12 3.31 26.92
CA GLN A 248 55.47 3.80 26.64
C GLN A 248 55.45 4.74 25.41
N PRO A 249 56.20 5.86 25.44
CA PRO A 249 56.24 6.80 24.32
C PRO A 249 56.93 6.18 23.10
N PHE A 250 56.46 6.51 21.90
CA PHE A 250 57.05 5.99 20.68
C PHE A 250 58.40 6.67 20.38
N PRO A 251 59.50 5.91 20.22
CA PRO A 251 60.81 6.49 19.99
C PRO A 251 60.90 7.10 18.59
N LYS A 252 61.23 8.39 18.51
CA LYS A 252 61.42 9.11 17.24
C LYS A 252 62.35 8.34 16.29
N LYS A 253 61.87 8.09 15.07
CA LYS A 253 62.66 7.50 13.98
C LYS A 253 63.00 8.55 12.93
N ALA A 254 64.21 8.46 12.40
CA ALA A 254 64.69 9.27 11.30
C ALA A 254 65.55 8.37 10.40
N VAL A 255 65.04 8.05 9.20
CA VAL A 255 65.67 7.13 8.26
C VAL A 255 65.91 7.82 6.92
N ASP A 256 66.89 7.35 6.17
CA ASP A 256 67.21 7.89 4.85
C ASP A 256 66.21 7.43 3.80
N VAL A 257 65.77 8.38 2.96
CA VAL A 257 64.99 8.09 1.76
C VAL A 257 65.94 8.11 0.58
N PHE A 258 66.13 6.94 -0.03
CA PHE A 258 67.04 6.78 -1.16
C PHE A 258 66.51 7.48 -2.42
N PHE A 259 67.38 8.19 -3.14
CA PHE A 259 67.10 8.70 -4.48
C PHE A 259 68.25 8.28 -5.41
N PRO A 260 67.98 7.64 -6.56
CA PRO A 260 69.05 7.25 -7.48
C PRO A 260 69.73 8.47 -8.10
N ALA A 261 70.99 8.32 -8.54
CA ALA A 261 71.80 9.40 -9.10
C ALA A 261 71.16 10.07 -10.33
N GLU A 262 70.37 9.32 -11.09
CA GLU A 262 69.60 9.78 -12.26
C GLU A 262 68.43 10.72 -11.86
N ALA A 263 67.96 10.65 -10.62
CA ALA A 263 66.79 11.35 -10.11
C ALA A 263 67.20 12.54 -9.21
N GLN A 264 68.07 13.42 -9.70
CA GLN A 264 68.62 14.55 -8.91
C GLN A 264 67.56 15.55 -8.44
N ASN A 265 66.55 15.81 -9.26
CA ASN A 265 65.47 16.76 -8.97
C ASN A 265 64.17 16.09 -8.49
N ASP A 266 64.22 14.79 -8.18
CA ASP A 266 63.07 14.06 -7.65
C ASP A 266 62.81 14.44 -6.19
N PHE A 267 61.59 14.29 -5.70
CA PHE A 267 61.26 14.59 -4.30
C PHE A 267 59.97 13.87 -3.91
N PRO A 268 59.69 13.67 -2.62
CA PRO A 268 58.44 13.06 -2.18
C PRO A 268 57.23 13.90 -2.60
N VAL A 269 56.20 13.30 -3.18
CA VAL A 269 54.98 14.01 -3.62
C VAL A 269 53.76 13.58 -2.81
N ALA A 270 53.65 12.29 -2.51
CA ALA A 270 52.52 11.75 -1.77
C ALA A 270 52.99 10.71 -0.75
N MET A 271 52.32 10.70 0.40
CA MET A 271 52.52 9.71 1.45
C MET A 271 51.16 9.19 1.90
N GLN A 272 51.04 7.88 2.06
CA GLN A 272 49.90 7.24 2.70
C GLN A 272 50.41 6.20 3.69
N VAL A 273 49.67 6.00 4.78
CA VAL A 273 49.98 4.94 5.75
C VAL A 273 48.86 3.93 5.72
N SER A 274 49.23 2.65 5.65
CA SER A 274 48.30 1.54 5.80
C SER A 274 48.13 1.23 7.29
N PRO A 275 46.95 1.47 7.89
CA PRO A 275 46.68 1.00 9.25
C PRO A 275 46.52 -0.52 9.32
N LYS A 276 46.31 -1.19 8.17
CA LYS A 276 46.14 -2.65 8.10
C LYS A 276 47.48 -3.40 8.23
N TYR A 277 48.51 -2.92 7.52
CA TYR A 277 49.82 -3.56 7.49
C TYR A 277 50.92 -2.78 8.21
N ASP A 278 50.59 -1.62 8.78
CA ASP A 278 51.54 -0.75 9.47
C ASP A 278 52.74 -0.37 8.57
N VAL A 279 52.46 -0.08 7.30
CA VAL A 279 53.45 0.34 6.30
C VAL A 279 53.17 1.74 5.77
N ILE A 280 54.24 2.46 5.45
CA ILE A 280 54.21 3.79 4.83
C ILE A 280 54.51 3.64 3.35
N TYR A 281 53.56 4.05 2.50
CA TYR A 281 53.76 4.21 1.06
C TYR A 281 54.19 5.65 0.77
N LEU A 282 55.30 5.80 0.05
CA LEU A 282 55.83 7.08 -0.37
C LEU A 282 56.02 7.09 -1.88
N ILE A 283 55.34 8.02 -2.56
CA ILE A 283 55.48 8.23 -4.01
C ILE A 283 56.31 9.48 -4.25
N THR A 284 57.27 9.39 -5.17
CA THR A 284 58.11 10.50 -5.60
C THR A 284 57.60 11.15 -6.89
N LYS A 285 58.12 12.34 -7.20
CA LYS A 285 57.77 13.12 -8.40
C LYS A 285 58.03 12.35 -9.71
N TYR A 286 59.09 11.53 -9.75
CA TYR A 286 59.47 10.75 -10.93
C TYR A 286 58.78 9.37 -11.00
N GLY A 287 57.84 9.09 -10.09
CA GLY A 287 57.03 7.88 -10.10
C GLY A 287 57.69 6.68 -9.41
N TYR A 288 58.64 6.90 -8.50
CA TYR A 288 59.13 5.85 -7.61
C TYR A 288 58.14 5.64 -6.47
N ILE A 289 57.90 4.37 -6.12
CA ILE A 289 57.21 3.96 -4.90
C ILE A 289 58.25 3.44 -3.92
N HIS A 290 58.13 3.85 -2.66
CA HIS A 290 58.86 3.29 -1.54
C HIS A 290 57.88 2.77 -0.51
N MET A 291 58.22 1.66 0.14
CA MET A 291 57.46 1.06 1.22
C MET A 291 58.35 0.96 2.45
N TYR A 292 57.93 1.53 3.57
CA TYR A 292 58.66 1.51 4.84
C TYR A 292 57.81 0.88 5.94
N ASP A 293 58.45 0.17 6.88
CA ASP A 293 57.81 -0.23 8.14
C ASP A 293 57.61 0.99 9.05
N ILE A 294 56.43 1.14 9.66
CA ILE A 294 56.15 2.29 10.53
C ILE A 294 56.86 2.23 11.89
N GLU A 295 57.11 1.03 12.43
CA GLU A 295 57.66 0.86 13.78
C GLU A 295 59.16 1.18 13.81
N THR A 296 59.89 0.72 12.79
CA THR A 296 61.35 0.87 12.70
C THR A 296 61.79 1.94 11.69
N GLY A 297 60.96 2.25 10.69
CA GLY A 297 61.35 3.04 9.52
C GLY A 297 62.16 2.25 8.49
N THR A 298 62.26 0.92 8.61
CA THR A 298 63.04 0.09 7.68
C THR A 298 62.43 0.15 6.27
N CYS A 299 63.25 0.40 5.24
CA CYS A 299 62.80 0.36 3.85
C CYS A 299 62.60 -1.11 3.42
N ILE A 300 61.37 -1.47 3.09
CA ILE A 300 60.99 -2.82 2.67
C ILE A 300 61.17 -2.98 1.16
N TYR A 301 60.67 -2.02 0.37
CA TYR A 301 60.66 -2.12 -1.08
C TYR A 301 60.77 -0.75 -1.74
N MET A 302 61.41 -0.71 -2.90
CA MET A 302 61.54 0.49 -3.72
C MET A 302 61.61 0.10 -5.19
N ASN A 303 60.79 0.73 -6.04
CA ASN A 303 60.85 0.56 -7.49
C ASN A 303 60.17 1.73 -8.23
N ARG A 304 60.43 1.89 -9.52
CA ARG A 304 59.71 2.85 -10.37
C ARG A 304 58.44 2.21 -10.92
N ILE A 305 57.28 2.78 -10.61
CA ILE A 305 55.97 2.29 -11.05
C ILE A 305 55.33 3.11 -12.16
N SER A 306 55.82 4.33 -12.39
CA SER A 306 55.31 5.23 -13.44
C SER A 306 56.44 6.01 -14.08
N SER A 307 56.36 6.20 -15.40
CA SER A 307 57.24 7.14 -16.11
C SER A 307 56.89 8.60 -15.81
N ASP A 308 55.63 8.85 -15.51
CA ASP A 308 55.01 10.17 -15.34
C ASP A 308 54.64 10.42 -13.88
N THR A 309 54.59 11.70 -13.48
CA THR A 309 54.20 12.06 -12.12
C THR A 309 52.77 11.60 -11.82
N ILE A 310 52.63 10.86 -10.72
CA ILE A 310 51.35 10.61 -10.04
C ILE A 310 51.04 11.86 -9.22
N PHE A 311 50.12 12.70 -9.71
CA PHE A 311 49.90 14.04 -9.15
C PHE A 311 48.78 14.09 -8.12
N VAL A 312 47.91 13.08 -8.09
CA VAL A 312 46.85 12.93 -7.09
C VAL A 312 46.85 11.50 -6.58
N THR A 313 46.63 11.34 -5.28
CA THR A 313 46.61 10.04 -4.60
C THR A 313 45.58 10.01 -3.49
N ALA A 314 45.00 8.84 -3.25
CA ALA A 314 44.11 8.55 -2.14
C ALA A 314 44.54 7.24 -1.45
N PRO A 315 44.15 7.02 -0.18
CA PRO A 315 44.23 5.68 0.40
C PRO A 315 43.32 4.73 -0.38
N HIS A 316 43.81 3.51 -0.63
CA HIS A 316 42.99 2.44 -1.21
C HIS A 316 42.47 1.56 -0.08
N GLU A 317 41.24 1.84 0.37
CA GLU A 317 40.69 1.33 1.62
C GLU A 317 40.50 -0.19 1.58
N SER A 318 40.02 -0.74 0.46
CA SER A 318 39.73 -2.17 0.32
C SER A 318 40.96 -3.05 0.46
N THR A 319 42.12 -2.58 0.00
CA THR A 319 43.37 -3.35 0.03
C THR A 319 44.34 -2.90 1.11
N GLY A 320 44.11 -1.75 1.76
CA GLY A 320 45.10 -1.12 2.65
C GLY A 320 46.31 -0.55 1.89
N GLY A 321 46.10 -0.11 0.65
CA GLY A 321 47.13 0.37 -0.26
C GLY A 321 47.10 1.87 -0.54
N ILE A 322 47.75 2.28 -1.63
CA ILE A 322 47.70 3.62 -2.21
C ILE A 322 47.19 3.52 -3.65
N ILE A 323 46.28 4.42 -4.02
CA ILE A 323 45.79 4.58 -5.40
C ILE A 323 46.11 6.00 -5.88
N GLY A 324 46.44 6.16 -7.17
CA GLY A 324 46.85 7.44 -7.74
C GLY A 324 46.62 7.53 -9.25
N VAL A 325 46.54 8.76 -9.76
CA VAL A 325 46.41 9.03 -11.20
C VAL A 325 47.68 9.74 -11.69
N ASN A 326 48.25 9.24 -12.78
CA ASN A 326 49.39 9.87 -13.44
C ASN A 326 48.98 10.81 -14.58
N ARG A 327 49.92 11.59 -15.12
CA ARG A 327 49.66 12.54 -16.23
C ARG A 327 49.23 11.89 -17.55
N LYS A 328 49.47 10.59 -17.73
CA LYS A 328 48.97 9.84 -18.89
C LYS A 328 47.53 9.38 -18.73
N GLY A 329 46.93 9.57 -17.56
CA GLY A 329 45.58 9.13 -17.24
C GLY A 329 45.49 7.70 -16.74
N GLN A 330 46.61 7.07 -16.37
CA GLN A 330 46.58 5.73 -15.78
C GLN A 330 46.19 5.84 -14.32
N VAL A 331 45.18 5.07 -13.92
CA VAL A 331 44.77 4.89 -12.52
C VAL A 331 45.53 3.69 -11.96
N LEU A 332 46.58 3.98 -11.20
CA LEU A 332 47.53 3.00 -10.68
C LEU A 332 47.29 2.78 -9.19
N SER A 333 47.45 1.55 -8.73
CA SER A 333 47.46 1.23 -7.30
C SER A 333 48.63 0.33 -6.92
N VAL A 334 49.09 0.52 -5.68
CA VAL A 334 50.08 -0.35 -5.04
C VAL A 334 49.54 -0.75 -3.67
N THR A 335 49.58 -2.04 -3.37
CA THR A 335 49.27 -2.57 -2.04
C THR A 335 50.27 -3.66 -1.64
N VAL A 336 50.28 -4.05 -0.37
CA VAL A 336 51.04 -5.19 0.13
C VAL A 336 50.46 -6.49 -0.45
N GLU A 337 51.33 -7.37 -0.91
CA GLU A 337 50.95 -8.75 -1.23
C GLU A 337 51.14 -9.62 0.02
N GLU A 338 50.02 -9.98 0.67
CA GLU A 338 50.00 -10.62 2.00
C GLU A 338 50.76 -11.95 2.04
N ASN A 339 50.75 -12.72 0.95
CA ASN A 339 51.39 -14.03 0.88
C ASN A 339 52.90 -13.95 0.65
N SER A 340 53.40 -12.84 0.11
CA SER A 340 54.79 -12.71 -0.33
C SER A 340 55.62 -11.77 0.53
N ILE A 341 55.01 -10.82 1.24
CA ILE A 341 55.75 -9.82 2.01
C ILE A 341 56.62 -10.43 3.11
N VAL A 342 56.10 -11.39 3.88
CA VAL A 342 56.87 -12.05 4.95
C VAL A 342 58.00 -12.90 4.35
N PRO A 343 57.77 -13.78 3.35
CA PRO A 343 58.86 -14.47 2.65
C PRO A 343 59.88 -13.53 2.03
N TYR A 344 59.44 -12.41 1.43
CA TYR A 344 60.32 -11.41 0.81
C TYR A 344 61.25 -10.76 1.84
N ILE A 345 60.70 -10.31 2.98
CA ILE A 345 61.49 -9.71 4.05
C ILE A 345 62.50 -10.73 4.61
N ASN A 346 62.08 -11.99 4.76
CA ASN A 346 62.94 -13.03 5.30
C ASN A 346 64.07 -13.44 4.32
N THR A 347 63.77 -13.61 3.03
CA THR A 347 64.70 -14.20 2.05
C THR A 347 65.45 -13.19 1.19
N VAL A 348 64.77 -12.13 0.74
CA VAL A 348 65.33 -11.10 -0.15
C VAL A 348 65.96 -9.97 0.66
N LEU A 349 65.23 -9.46 1.66
CA LEU A 349 65.73 -8.41 2.56
C LEU A 349 66.67 -8.99 3.64
N GLN A 350 66.64 -10.31 3.87
CA GLN A 350 67.44 -11.02 4.88
C GLN A 350 67.24 -10.46 6.30
N ASN A 351 66.00 -10.07 6.63
CA ASN A 351 65.65 -9.53 7.94
C ASN A 351 64.58 -10.39 8.63
N PRO A 352 64.97 -11.52 9.26
CA PRO A 352 64.02 -12.44 9.90
C PRO A 352 63.31 -11.81 11.11
N GLU A 353 63.94 -10.84 11.78
CA GLU A 353 63.35 -10.14 12.93
C GLU A 353 62.16 -9.28 12.50
N LEU A 354 62.32 -8.48 11.43
CA LEU A 354 61.21 -7.71 10.85
C LEU A 354 60.13 -8.64 10.28
N ALA A 355 60.51 -9.75 9.65
CA ALA A 355 59.54 -10.72 9.11
C ALA A 355 58.66 -11.32 10.23
N LEU A 356 59.27 -11.75 11.34
CA LEU A 356 58.55 -12.23 12.53
C LEU A 356 57.66 -11.13 13.12
N ARG A 357 58.22 -9.93 13.28
CA ARG A 357 57.51 -8.79 13.87
C ARG A 357 56.26 -8.42 13.09
N MET A 358 56.41 -8.28 11.78
CA MET A 358 55.32 -7.93 10.86
C MET A 358 54.27 -9.05 10.78
N ALA A 359 54.69 -10.32 10.83
CA ALA A 359 53.77 -11.45 10.84
C ALA A 359 52.90 -11.50 12.12
N VAL A 360 53.48 -11.26 13.31
CA VAL A 360 52.70 -11.17 14.56
C VAL A 360 51.77 -9.96 14.51
N ARG A 361 52.33 -8.78 14.25
CA ARG A 361 51.63 -7.49 14.38
C ARG A 361 50.43 -7.41 13.45
N ASN A 362 50.58 -7.89 12.22
CA ASN A 362 49.58 -7.78 11.16
C ASN A 362 48.89 -9.12 10.84
N ASN A 363 49.14 -10.18 11.62
CA ASN A 363 48.58 -11.53 11.45
C ASN A 363 48.75 -12.10 10.02
N LEU A 364 49.95 -11.92 9.45
CA LEU A 364 50.30 -12.33 8.08
C LEU A 364 50.84 -13.77 8.04
N ALA A 365 50.56 -14.47 6.94
CA ALA A 365 51.08 -15.81 6.66
C ALA A 365 52.53 -15.78 6.17
N GLY A 366 53.21 -16.93 6.17
CA GLY A 366 54.58 -17.07 5.68
C GLY A 366 55.67 -17.00 6.74
N ALA A 367 55.29 -16.86 8.03
CA ALA A 367 56.20 -16.97 9.17
C ALA A 367 56.06 -18.31 9.92
N GLU A 368 55.24 -19.25 9.44
CA GLU A 368 54.91 -20.51 10.13
C GLU A 368 56.19 -21.25 10.54
N GLU A 369 57.10 -21.41 9.60
CA GLU A 369 58.36 -22.10 9.83
C GLU A 369 59.27 -21.36 10.81
N LEU A 370 59.24 -20.02 10.82
CA LEU A 370 60.00 -19.20 11.76
C LEU A 370 59.48 -19.36 13.19
N PHE A 371 58.16 -19.45 13.39
CA PHE A 371 57.56 -19.73 14.70
C PHE A 371 57.91 -21.14 15.19
N VAL A 372 57.79 -22.15 14.34
CA VAL A 372 58.15 -23.53 14.69
C VAL A 372 59.62 -23.64 15.06
N ARG A 373 60.53 -23.02 14.30
CA ARG A 373 61.96 -23.00 14.61
C ARG A 373 62.23 -22.28 15.94
N LYS A 374 61.63 -21.11 16.16
CA LYS A 374 61.78 -20.35 17.41
C LYS A 374 61.24 -21.14 18.61
N PHE A 375 60.08 -21.77 18.47
CA PHE A 375 59.48 -22.62 19.49
C PHE A 375 60.38 -23.81 19.82
N ASN A 376 60.82 -24.58 18.83
CA ASN A 376 61.69 -25.74 19.03
C ASN A 376 63.03 -25.35 19.68
N MET A 377 63.59 -24.19 19.30
CA MET A 377 64.81 -23.66 19.93
C MET A 377 64.59 -23.35 21.42
N LEU A 378 63.52 -22.64 21.77
CA LEU A 378 63.18 -22.33 23.17
C LEU A 378 62.86 -23.59 23.97
N PHE A 379 62.16 -24.55 23.36
CA PHE A 379 61.77 -25.81 23.98
C PHE A 379 63.00 -26.70 24.27
N THR A 380 63.92 -26.81 23.31
CA THR A 380 65.19 -27.56 23.48
C THR A 380 66.08 -26.91 24.53
N ASN A 381 66.04 -25.59 24.65
CA ASN A 381 66.78 -24.82 25.66
C ASN A 381 66.15 -24.87 27.06
N GLY A 382 65.06 -25.63 27.27
CA GLY A 382 64.37 -25.75 28.55
C GLY A 382 63.60 -24.50 29.00
N GLN A 383 63.45 -23.51 28.11
CA GLN A 383 62.73 -22.26 28.38
C GLN A 383 61.24 -22.42 28.09
N TYR A 384 60.57 -23.31 28.84
CA TYR A 384 59.18 -23.70 28.57
C TYR A 384 58.17 -22.53 28.68
N GLY A 385 58.39 -21.58 29.58
CA GLY A 385 57.52 -20.40 29.72
C GLY A 385 57.55 -19.47 28.50
N GLU A 386 58.73 -19.23 27.92
CA GLU A 386 58.88 -18.41 26.71
C GLU A 386 58.42 -19.20 25.46
N ALA A 387 58.68 -20.51 25.41
CA ALA A 387 58.13 -21.38 24.37
C ALA A 387 56.59 -21.35 24.36
N ALA A 388 55.97 -21.40 25.55
CA ALA A 388 54.52 -21.28 25.68
C ALA A 388 53.98 -19.92 25.20
N LYS A 389 54.68 -18.80 25.51
CA LYS A 389 54.32 -17.48 24.96
C LYS A 389 54.42 -17.43 23.44
N VAL A 390 55.48 -18.01 22.86
CA VAL A 390 55.64 -18.09 21.39
C VAL A 390 54.53 -18.92 20.75
N ALA A 391 54.12 -20.02 21.39
CA ALA A 391 53.02 -20.83 20.91
C ALA A 391 51.66 -20.10 21.01
N ALA A 392 51.46 -19.32 22.07
CA ALA A 392 50.25 -18.52 22.28
C ALA A 392 50.14 -17.33 21.30
N MET A 393 51.26 -16.67 21.00
CA MET A 393 51.34 -15.51 20.09
C MET A 393 51.48 -15.88 18.61
N ALA A 394 51.59 -17.17 18.28
CA ALA A 394 51.76 -17.60 16.90
C ALA A 394 50.53 -17.19 16.05
N PRO A 395 50.74 -16.52 14.91
CA PRO A 395 49.65 -16.08 14.04
C PRO A 395 48.82 -17.28 13.60
N ARG A 396 47.50 -17.10 13.46
CA ARG A 396 46.55 -18.16 13.08
C ARG A 396 46.62 -19.45 13.92
N GLY A 397 47.22 -19.43 15.11
CA GLY A 397 47.28 -20.58 16.00
C GLY A 397 48.10 -21.77 15.46
N ILE A 398 49.11 -21.52 14.63
CA ILE A 398 49.95 -22.58 14.01
C ILE A 398 50.58 -23.52 15.05
N LEU A 399 50.95 -22.98 16.21
CA LEU A 399 51.51 -23.73 17.33
C LEU A 399 50.47 -24.15 18.37
N ARG A 400 49.19 -23.83 18.20
CA ARG A 400 48.10 -24.25 19.08
C ARG A 400 47.49 -25.57 18.61
N THR A 401 48.35 -26.58 18.50
CA THR A 401 47.99 -27.90 17.95
C THR A 401 48.08 -29.00 19.03
N PRO A 402 47.42 -30.15 18.81
CA PRO A 402 47.58 -31.31 19.69
C PRO A 402 49.03 -31.77 19.83
N GLN A 403 49.86 -31.56 18.81
CA GLN A 403 51.29 -31.91 18.84
C GLN A 403 52.05 -31.09 19.88
N THR A 404 51.79 -29.78 19.94
CA THR A 404 52.39 -28.89 20.95
C THR A 404 52.00 -29.31 22.36
N ILE A 405 50.72 -29.65 22.57
CA ILE A 405 50.21 -30.15 23.86
C ILE A 405 50.93 -31.46 24.25
N GLN A 406 51.06 -32.40 23.30
CA GLN A 406 51.78 -33.67 23.53
C GLN A 406 53.25 -33.43 23.89
N GLN A 407 53.92 -32.47 23.25
CA GLN A 407 55.30 -32.12 23.60
C GLN A 407 55.39 -31.60 25.04
N PHE A 408 54.49 -30.70 25.47
CA PHE A 408 54.42 -30.24 26.86
C PHE A 408 54.05 -31.35 27.85
N GLN A 409 53.22 -32.32 27.44
CA GLN A 409 52.81 -33.46 28.27
C GLN A 409 53.94 -34.47 28.51
N GLN A 410 54.87 -34.61 27.56
CA GLN A 410 56.03 -35.51 27.66
C GLN A 410 57.12 -34.98 28.61
N VAL A 411 57.07 -33.70 29.00
CA VAL A 411 58.06 -33.13 29.91
C VAL A 411 57.83 -33.63 31.34
N PRO A 412 58.79 -34.32 31.97
CA PRO A 412 58.64 -34.80 33.35
C PRO A 412 58.55 -33.63 34.32
N THR A 413 57.54 -33.66 35.20
CA THR A 413 57.32 -32.63 36.21
C THR A 413 58.19 -32.88 37.45
N GLN A 414 58.95 -31.88 37.87
CA GLN A 414 59.68 -31.94 39.15
C GLN A 414 58.74 -31.64 40.32
N PRO A 415 58.87 -32.33 41.48
CA PRO A 415 58.04 -32.07 42.64
C PRO A 415 58.19 -30.62 43.13
N GLY A 416 57.08 -29.87 43.16
CA GLY A 416 57.03 -28.47 43.63
C GLY A 416 57.05 -27.39 42.54
N GLN A 417 57.31 -27.73 41.27
CA GLN A 417 57.14 -26.81 40.15
C GLN A 417 55.82 -27.02 39.43
N THR A 418 55.22 -25.93 38.94
CA THR A 418 54.02 -26.01 38.09
C THR A 418 54.38 -26.73 36.79
N SER A 419 53.52 -27.67 36.37
CA SER A 419 53.73 -28.41 35.13
C SER A 419 53.88 -27.45 33.95
N PRO A 420 54.86 -27.65 33.04
CA PRO A 420 54.99 -26.86 31.81
C PRO A 420 53.69 -26.82 30.99
N LEU A 421 52.91 -27.91 30.99
CA LEU A 421 51.59 -27.96 30.37
C LEU A 421 50.58 -27.02 31.03
N LEU A 422 50.61 -26.92 32.36
CA LEU A 422 49.73 -26.00 33.10
C LEU A 422 50.17 -24.54 32.93
N GLN A 423 51.48 -24.28 32.78
CA GLN A 423 51.99 -22.95 32.41
C GLN A 423 51.51 -22.54 31.01
N TYR A 424 51.54 -23.47 30.05
CA TYR A 424 51.01 -23.26 28.69
C TYR A 424 49.53 -22.89 28.71
N PHE A 425 48.69 -23.68 29.39
CA PHE A 425 47.26 -23.36 29.51
C PHE A 425 47.00 -22.06 30.29
N GLY A 426 47.79 -21.77 31.33
CA GLY A 426 47.68 -20.51 32.07
C GLY A 426 47.92 -19.28 31.19
N ILE A 427 49.00 -19.29 30.40
CA ILE A 427 49.31 -18.20 29.46
C ILE A 427 48.21 -18.08 28.40
N LEU A 428 47.71 -19.21 27.88
CA LEU A 428 46.62 -19.17 26.91
C LEU A 428 45.33 -18.61 27.50
N LEU A 429 44.93 -19.02 28.72
CA LEU A 429 43.72 -18.52 29.38
C LEU A 429 43.74 -17.00 29.65
N ASP A 430 44.94 -16.41 29.75
CA ASP A 430 45.11 -14.97 29.91
C ASP A 430 45.10 -14.23 28.55
N GLN A 431 45.50 -14.90 27.45
CA GLN A 431 45.67 -14.26 26.14
C GLN A 431 44.49 -14.51 25.17
N ALA A 432 43.84 -15.68 25.23
CA ALA A 432 42.81 -16.07 24.26
C ALA A 432 41.86 -17.17 24.78
N GLN A 433 40.75 -17.38 24.07
CA GLN A 433 39.88 -18.54 24.28
C GLN A 433 40.61 -19.82 23.83
N LEU A 434 40.54 -20.88 24.65
CA LEU A 434 41.10 -22.21 24.35
C LEU A 434 40.30 -22.91 23.26
N ASN A 435 40.96 -23.65 22.38
CA ASN A 435 40.29 -24.44 21.34
C ASN A 435 39.67 -25.74 21.91
N LYS A 436 38.92 -26.50 21.10
CA LYS A 436 38.28 -27.77 21.51
C LYS A 436 39.24 -28.74 22.21
N PHE A 437 40.41 -28.98 21.63
CA PHE A 437 41.40 -29.94 22.14
C PHE A 437 42.05 -29.44 23.44
N GLU A 438 42.45 -28.17 23.48
CA GLU A 438 43.01 -27.52 24.66
C GLU A 438 42.01 -27.51 25.82
N SER A 439 40.74 -27.24 25.53
CA SER A 439 39.66 -27.24 26.51
C SER A 439 39.45 -28.64 27.08
N LEU A 440 39.48 -29.69 26.25
CA LEU A 440 39.38 -31.08 26.70
C LEU A 440 40.55 -31.50 27.59
N GLU A 441 41.78 -31.24 27.16
CA GLU A 441 42.99 -31.63 27.90
C GLU A 441 43.16 -30.84 29.20
N LEU A 442 42.68 -29.59 29.26
CA LEU A 442 42.62 -28.83 30.50
C LEU A 442 41.53 -29.37 31.44
N CYS A 443 40.35 -29.69 30.92
CA CYS A 443 39.20 -30.08 31.75
C CYS A 443 39.29 -31.50 32.30
N ARG A 444 39.91 -32.43 31.57
CA ARG A 444 40.08 -33.84 31.99
C ARG A 444 40.74 -33.99 33.37
N PRO A 445 41.91 -33.39 33.67
CA PRO A 445 42.51 -33.47 35.01
C PRO A 445 41.72 -32.68 36.07
N VAL A 446 41.09 -31.57 35.71
CA VAL A 446 40.31 -30.73 36.63
C VAL A 446 39.05 -31.45 37.12
N LEU A 447 38.37 -32.17 36.21
CA LEU A 447 37.20 -32.99 36.52
C LEU A 447 37.55 -34.23 37.34
N LEU A 448 38.67 -34.90 37.03
CA LEU A 448 39.20 -36.01 37.84
C LEU A 448 39.52 -35.60 39.29
N GLN A 449 39.97 -34.36 39.48
CA GLN A 449 40.24 -33.79 40.81
C GLN A 449 38.98 -33.26 41.52
N GLY A 450 37.80 -33.36 40.91
CA GLY A 450 36.53 -32.88 41.47
C GLY A 450 36.40 -31.35 41.55
N ARG A 451 37.28 -30.58 40.88
CA ARG A 451 37.33 -29.11 40.97
C ARG A 451 36.40 -28.43 39.96
N LYS A 452 35.11 -28.78 39.97
CA LYS A 452 34.12 -28.27 39.00
C LYS A 452 33.93 -26.74 39.02
N GLN A 453 34.20 -26.09 40.16
CA GLN A 453 34.11 -24.62 40.30
C GLN A 453 35.02 -23.85 39.34
N LEU A 454 36.19 -24.40 38.99
CA LEU A 454 37.10 -23.79 38.02
C LEU A 454 36.48 -23.81 36.62
N LEU A 455 35.83 -24.93 36.27
CA LEU A 455 35.15 -25.08 34.99
C LEU A 455 33.98 -24.11 34.86
N GLU A 456 33.18 -23.95 35.93
CA GLU A 456 32.10 -22.96 35.98
C GLU A 456 32.62 -21.53 35.77
N LYS A 457 33.75 -21.19 36.38
CA LYS A 457 34.39 -19.88 36.19
C LYS A 457 34.84 -19.68 34.75
N TRP A 458 35.55 -20.64 34.16
CA TRP A 458 36.05 -20.53 32.79
C TRP A 458 34.92 -20.51 31.75
N LEU A 459 33.83 -21.24 31.97
CA LEU A 459 32.63 -21.20 31.11
C LEU A 459 31.89 -19.87 31.23
N LYS A 460 31.87 -19.22 32.41
CA LYS A 460 31.29 -17.88 32.58
C LYS A 460 32.12 -16.78 31.95
N GLU A 461 33.44 -16.93 31.93
CA GLU A 461 34.38 -16.00 31.32
C GLU A 461 34.58 -16.26 29.80
N ASP A 462 33.81 -17.18 29.19
CA ASP A 462 33.92 -17.61 27.79
C ASP A 462 35.36 -17.99 27.35
N LYS A 463 36.14 -18.55 28.28
CA LYS A 463 37.55 -18.91 28.06
C LYS A 463 37.76 -20.28 27.39
N LEU A 464 36.73 -21.10 27.33
CA LEU A 464 36.78 -22.45 26.77
C LEU A 464 35.93 -22.53 25.50
N GLU A 465 36.39 -23.26 24.51
CA GLU A 465 35.58 -23.66 23.37
C GLU A 465 34.81 -24.94 23.74
N SER A 466 33.49 -24.81 23.84
CA SER A 466 32.63 -25.95 24.18
C SER A 466 32.50 -26.93 23.00
N SER A 467 32.61 -28.21 23.30
CA SER A 467 32.45 -29.31 22.32
C SER A 467 31.51 -30.40 22.83
N GLU A 468 31.17 -31.34 21.94
CA GLU A 468 30.37 -32.52 22.28
C GLU A 468 31.05 -33.36 23.36
N GLU A 469 32.31 -33.68 23.12
CA GLU A 469 33.15 -34.52 23.98
C GLU A 469 33.35 -33.86 25.35
N LEU A 470 33.45 -32.53 25.40
CA LEU A 470 33.54 -31.79 26.65
C LEU A 470 32.24 -31.89 27.43
N GLY A 471 31.10 -31.76 26.74
CA GLY A 471 29.78 -31.91 27.34
C GLY A 471 29.57 -33.33 27.90
N ASP A 472 29.99 -34.38 27.18
CA ASP A 472 29.87 -35.77 27.64
C ASP A 472 30.72 -36.02 28.88
N LEU A 473 31.94 -35.48 28.90
CA LEU A 473 32.85 -35.59 30.04
C LEU A 473 32.29 -34.89 31.28
N VAL A 474 31.66 -33.73 31.10
CA VAL A 474 31.02 -32.97 32.19
C VAL A 474 29.73 -33.66 32.64
N LYS A 475 28.97 -34.29 31.74
CA LYS A 475 27.69 -34.97 32.06
C LYS A 475 27.87 -36.07 33.10
N GLN A 476 29.01 -36.75 33.12
CA GLN A 476 29.33 -37.78 34.12
C GLN A 476 29.41 -37.23 35.56
N VAL A 477 29.68 -35.93 35.71
CA VAL A 477 29.85 -35.27 37.02
C VAL A 477 28.63 -34.41 37.35
N ASP A 478 28.16 -33.61 36.40
CA ASP A 478 27.08 -32.65 36.60
C ASP A 478 26.24 -32.47 35.31
N PRO A 479 25.03 -33.07 35.25
CA PRO A 479 24.14 -32.94 34.08
C PRO A 479 23.69 -31.51 33.80
N THR A 480 23.59 -30.66 34.84
CA THR A 480 23.15 -29.27 34.68
C THR A 480 24.24 -28.39 34.07
N LEU A 481 25.50 -28.62 34.48
CA LEU A 481 26.64 -27.95 33.88
C LEU A 481 26.85 -28.42 32.43
N ALA A 482 26.66 -29.71 32.15
CA ALA A 482 26.76 -30.27 30.81
C ALA A 482 25.75 -29.65 29.84
N LEU A 483 24.52 -29.38 30.27
CA LEU A 483 23.53 -28.63 29.47
C LEU A 483 24.10 -27.26 29.04
N SER A 484 24.79 -26.55 29.93
CA SER A 484 25.39 -25.25 29.62
C SER A 484 26.55 -25.36 28.62
N VAL A 485 27.28 -26.49 28.62
CA VAL A 485 28.35 -26.78 27.67
C VAL A 485 27.74 -27.11 26.31
N TYR A 486 26.74 -28.00 26.24
CA TYR A 486 26.08 -28.36 24.98
C TYR A 486 25.39 -27.17 24.30
N LEU A 487 24.79 -26.26 25.09
CA LEU A 487 24.15 -25.05 24.58
C LEU A 487 25.19 -24.13 23.92
N ARG A 488 26.36 -23.94 24.55
CA ARG A 488 27.47 -23.18 23.97
C ARG A 488 28.13 -23.90 22.78
N ALA A 489 28.17 -25.24 22.79
CA ALA A 489 28.70 -26.05 21.70
C ALA A 489 27.76 -26.11 20.48
N ASN A 490 26.53 -25.59 20.60
CA ASN A 490 25.49 -25.60 19.57
C ASN A 490 25.09 -27.02 19.10
N ILE A 491 25.06 -27.99 20.01
CA ILE A 491 24.72 -29.39 19.68
C ILE A 491 23.26 -29.65 20.04
N ALA A 492 22.39 -29.44 19.07
CA ALA A 492 20.96 -29.44 19.33
C ALA A 492 20.40 -30.79 19.82
N SER A 493 20.89 -31.91 19.31
CA SER A 493 20.46 -33.26 19.73
C SER A 493 20.66 -33.50 21.23
N LYS A 494 21.86 -33.21 21.75
CA LYS A 494 22.21 -33.41 23.17
C LYS A 494 21.61 -32.35 24.09
N VAL A 495 21.43 -31.11 23.62
CA VAL A 495 20.70 -30.09 24.36
C VAL A 495 19.24 -30.53 24.57
N ILE A 496 18.59 -31.01 23.53
CA ILE A 496 17.20 -31.47 23.58
C ILE A 496 17.07 -32.70 24.47
N GLN A 497 17.99 -33.66 24.36
CA GLN A 497 18.04 -34.81 25.25
C GLN A 497 18.22 -34.39 26.72
N SER A 498 19.11 -33.42 26.99
CA SER A 498 19.34 -32.90 28.34
C SER A 498 18.13 -32.13 28.88
N PHE A 499 17.41 -31.38 28.03
CA PHE A 499 16.13 -30.75 28.42
C PHE A 499 15.04 -31.77 28.70
N ALA A 500 15.00 -32.88 27.95
CA ALA A 500 14.06 -33.97 28.19
C ALA A 500 14.37 -34.70 29.50
N GLU A 501 15.64 -34.99 29.79
CA GLU A 501 16.10 -35.60 31.04
C GLU A 501 15.84 -34.69 32.27
N THR A 502 15.88 -33.36 32.09
CA THR A 502 15.62 -32.39 33.16
C THR A 502 14.15 -31.95 33.28
N GLY A 503 13.26 -32.48 32.45
CA GLY A 503 11.81 -32.18 32.48
C GLY A 503 11.41 -30.79 31.97
N GLN A 504 12.30 -30.07 31.26
CA GLN A 504 12.06 -28.69 30.79
C GLN A 504 11.54 -28.65 29.34
N PHE A 505 10.41 -29.32 29.08
CA PHE A 505 9.90 -29.53 27.71
C PHE A 505 9.52 -28.25 26.96
N GLN A 506 9.05 -27.21 27.66
CA GLN A 506 8.74 -25.91 27.04
C GLN A 506 9.97 -25.27 26.36
N LYS A 507 11.16 -25.48 26.93
CA LYS A 507 12.41 -24.93 26.39
C LYS A 507 12.91 -25.70 25.17
N ILE A 508 12.47 -26.94 24.96
CA ILE A 508 12.85 -27.76 23.78
C ILE A 508 12.34 -27.08 22.51
N VAL A 509 11.05 -26.73 22.45
CA VAL A 509 10.44 -26.09 21.28
C VAL A 509 11.08 -24.72 21.00
N LEU A 510 11.27 -23.91 22.05
CA LEU A 510 11.90 -22.59 21.93
C LEU A 510 13.35 -22.68 21.42
N TYR A 511 14.13 -23.63 21.92
CA TYR A 511 15.50 -23.84 21.51
C TYR A 511 15.59 -24.37 20.06
N ALA A 512 14.80 -25.39 19.72
CA ALA A 512 14.72 -25.96 18.39
C ALA A 512 14.43 -24.89 17.32
N LYS A 513 13.48 -24.00 17.61
CA LYS A 513 13.16 -22.84 16.75
C LYS A 513 14.30 -21.84 16.62
N LYS A 514 14.93 -21.46 17.73
CA LYS A 514 16.02 -20.48 17.73
C LYS A 514 17.23 -20.94 16.92
N VAL A 515 17.49 -22.25 16.92
CA VAL A 515 18.65 -22.85 16.24
C VAL A 515 18.28 -23.38 14.84
N GLY A 516 16.99 -23.48 14.51
CA GLY A 516 16.52 -24.05 13.24
C GLY A 516 16.72 -25.56 13.14
N TYR A 517 16.74 -26.28 14.27
CA TYR A 517 16.91 -27.73 14.31
C TYR A 517 15.57 -28.44 14.53
N SER A 518 15.25 -29.43 13.69
CA SER A 518 14.03 -30.23 13.80
C SER A 518 14.33 -31.62 14.39
N PRO A 519 14.12 -31.85 15.70
CA PRO A 519 14.22 -33.18 16.30
C PRO A 519 13.07 -34.10 15.87
N ASP A 520 13.23 -35.41 16.13
CA ASP A 520 12.10 -36.34 16.10
C ASP A 520 11.17 -36.07 17.30
N TYR A 521 10.19 -35.18 17.07
CA TYR A 521 9.21 -34.76 18.06
C TYR A 521 8.31 -35.91 18.52
N ILE A 522 8.07 -36.93 17.70
CA ILE A 522 7.20 -38.07 18.04
C ILE A 522 7.93 -39.01 18.98
N PHE A 523 9.21 -39.28 18.74
CA PHE A 523 10.04 -40.04 19.67
C PHE A 523 10.11 -39.33 21.04
N LEU A 524 10.32 -38.01 21.04
CA LEU A 524 10.31 -37.21 22.26
C LEU A 524 8.95 -37.29 22.96
N LEU A 525 7.85 -37.09 22.23
CA LEU A 525 6.49 -37.17 22.77
C LEU A 525 6.23 -38.54 23.41
N ARG A 526 6.61 -39.64 22.75
CA ARG A 526 6.51 -41.00 23.34
C ARG A 526 7.30 -41.13 24.64
N SER A 527 8.50 -40.54 24.70
CA SER A 527 9.32 -40.54 25.91
C SER A 527 8.68 -39.70 27.03
N VAL A 528 8.09 -38.56 26.70
CA VAL A 528 7.36 -37.72 27.67
C VAL A 528 6.11 -38.43 28.16
N MET A 529 5.30 -38.98 27.26
CA MET A 529 4.06 -39.71 27.59
C MET A 529 4.30 -40.89 28.52
N ARG A 530 5.44 -41.61 28.39
CA ARG A 530 5.84 -42.68 29.32
C ARG A 530 6.23 -42.18 30.71
N THR A 531 6.77 -40.97 30.81
CA THR A 531 7.31 -40.41 32.06
C THR A 531 6.27 -39.58 32.81
N SER A 532 5.52 -38.74 32.10
CA SER A 532 4.46 -37.88 32.62
C SER A 532 3.39 -37.62 31.54
N PRO A 533 2.25 -38.32 31.58
CA PRO A 533 1.17 -38.16 30.59
C PRO A 533 0.57 -36.75 30.54
N GLU A 534 0.48 -36.06 31.69
CA GLU A 534 -0.08 -34.71 31.79
C GLU A 534 0.81 -33.67 31.09
N GLN A 535 2.14 -33.76 31.29
CA GLN A 535 3.09 -32.90 30.58
C GLN A 535 3.19 -33.27 29.10
N GLY A 536 2.99 -34.55 28.76
CA GLY A 536 2.91 -35.01 27.38
C GLY A 536 1.73 -34.40 26.61
N ALA A 537 0.58 -34.22 27.26
CA ALA A 537 -0.57 -33.53 26.66
C ALA A 537 -0.28 -32.04 26.40
N GLY A 538 0.35 -31.35 27.35
CA GLY A 538 0.81 -29.97 27.15
C GLY A 538 1.87 -29.83 26.04
N PHE A 539 2.80 -30.78 25.95
CA PHE A 539 3.83 -30.81 24.90
C PHE A 539 3.24 -31.08 23.51
N ALA A 540 2.26 -31.98 23.40
CA ALA A 540 1.50 -32.22 22.16
C ALA A 540 0.79 -30.93 21.68
N GLY A 541 0.13 -30.19 22.58
CA GLY A 541 -0.48 -28.91 22.24
C GLY A 541 0.53 -27.89 21.69
N MET A 542 1.73 -27.81 22.26
CA MET A 542 2.79 -26.91 21.77
C MET A 542 3.33 -27.29 20.39
N LEU A 543 3.27 -28.56 19.99
CA LEU A 543 3.72 -29.02 18.68
C LEU A 543 2.77 -28.60 17.55
N VAL A 544 1.49 -28.40 17.85
CA VAL A 544 0.43 -28.10 16.88
C VAL A 544 -0.02 -26.62 16.93
N ALA A 545 0.30 -25.89 18.00
CA ALA A 545 0.02 -24.46 18.11
C ALA A 545 0.73 -23.58 17.06
N GLU A 546 1.67 -24.13 16.30
CA GLU A 546 2.49 -23.43 15.31
C GLU A 546 2.02 -23.74 13.89
N ASP A 547 2.06 -22.75 12.99
CA ASP A 547 1.67 -22.90 11.58
C ASP A 547 2.91 -22.71 10.69
N PRO A 548 3.45 -23.77 10.04
CA PRO A 548 2.95 -25.15 9.97
C PRO A 548 3.25 -26.00 11.24
N PRO A 549 2.47 -27.07 11.50
CA PRO A 549 2.66 -27.95 12.65
C PRO A 549 4.04 -28.60 12.68
N LEU A 550 4.64 -28.70 13.86
CA LEU A 550 5.99 -29.28 14.04
C LEU A 550 6.00 -30.81 13.94
N ALA A 551 4.84 -31.45 14.09
CA ALA A 551 4.68 -32.90 14.01
C ALA A 551 3.31 -33.25 13.41
N ASP A 552 3.22 -34.44 12.80
CA ASP A 552 1.98 -34.94 12.20
C ASP A 552 0.93 -35.24 13.28
N ILE A 553 -0.23 -34.58 13.15
CA ILE A 553 -1.36 -34.70 14.06
C ILE A 553 -1.84 -36.15 14.14
N ASN A 554 -1.80 -36.92 13.03
CA ASN A 554 -2.19 -38.33 13.04
C ASN A 554 -1.30 -39.16 13.96
N GLN A 555 0.01 -38.96 13.89
CA GLN A 555 0.98 -39.69 14.71
C GLN A 555 0.86 -39.30 16.19
N ILE A 556 0.56 -38.03 16.49
CA ILE A 556 0.29 -37.58 17.86
C ILE A 556 -0.97 -38.26 18.41
N VAL A 557 -2.05 -38.33 17.64
CA VAL A 557 -3.28 -39.04 18.02
C VAL A 557 -3.01 -40.52 18.28
N ASP A 558 -2.24 -41.18 17.43
CA ASP A 558 -1.85 -42.58 17.65
C ASP A 558 -1.11 -42.76 18.97
N VAL A 559 -0.22 -41.83 19.35
CA VAL A 559 0.49 -41.85 20.65
C VAL A 559 -0.47 -41.67 21.84
N PHE A 560 -1.49 -40.82 21.72
CA PHE A 560 -2.53 -40.70 22.76
C PHE A 560 -3.37 -41.98 22.89
N MET A 561 -3.70 -42.61 21.75
CA MET A 561 -4.48 -43.85 21.71
C MET A 561 -3.69 -45.05 22.23
N GLU A 562 -2.38 -45.12 21.96
CA GLU A 562 -1.46 -46.12 22.55
C GLU A 562 -1.52 -46.12 24.10
N GLN A 563 -1.85 -44.97 24.71
CA GLN A 563 -1.95 -44.79 26.17
C GLN A 563 -3.40 -44.77 26.70
N ASN A 564 -4.41 -45.07 25.87
CA ASN A 564 -5.85 -45.00 26.20
C ASN A 564 -6.34 -43.64 26.76
N MET A 565 -5.70 -42.53 26.37
CA MET A 565 -6.03 -41.17 26.84
C MET A 565 -7.07 -40.47 25.96
N VAL A 566 -8.27 -41.03 25.88
CA VAL A 566 -9.35 -40.56 24.97
C VAL A 566 -9.80 -39.13 25.30
N GLN A 567 -9.97 -38.78 26.57
CA GLN A 567 -10.43 -37.44 26.97
C GLN A 567 -9.41 -36.34 26.64
N GLN A 568 -8.13 -36.59 26.92
CA GLN A 568 -7.04 -35.66 26.59
C GLN A 568 -6.84 -35.56 25.07
N CYS A 569 -6.99 -36.67 24.34
CA CYS A 569 -6.95 -36.69 22.88
C CYS A 569 -8.11 -35.88 22.28
N THR A 570 -9.33 -35.99 22.83
CA THR A 570 -10.48 -35.18 22.41
C THR A 570 -10.21 -33.70 22.65
N ALA A 571 -9.73 -33.31 23.83
CA ALA A 571 -9.40 -31.91 24.12
C ALA A 571 -8.31 -31.35 23.19
N PHE A 572 -7.28 -32.14 22.92
CA PHE A 572 -6.20 -31.80 21.99
C PHE A 572 -6.72 -31.61 20.56
N LEU A 573 -7.52 -32.56 20.05
CA LEU A 573 -8.09 -32.48 18.70
C LEU A 573 -9.09 -31.34 18.54
N LEU A 574 -9.85 -30.99 19.58
CA LEU A 574 -10.75 -29.82 19.55
C LEU A 574 -9.98 -28.50 19.37
N ASP A 575 -8.82 -28.34 20.02
CA ASP A 575 -7.99 -27.14 19.86
C ASP A 575 -7.19 -27.16 18.54
N ALA A 576 -6.72 -28.34 18.11
CA ALA A 576 -6.01 -28.50 16.85
C ALA A 576 -6.91 -28.25 15.62
N LEU A 577 -8.15 -28.74 15.63
CA LEU A 577 -9.09 -28.68 14.50
C LEU A 577 -9.96 -27.42 14.48
N LYS A 578 -9.76 -26.46 15.40
CA LYS A 578 -10.59 -25.26 15.54
C LYS A 578 -10.73 -24.41 14.27
N ASN A 579 -9.78 -24.52 13.34
CA ASN A 579 -9.76 -23.80 12.07
C ASN A 579 -10.60 -24.48 10.98
N ASN A 580 -11.13 -25.68 11.24
CA ASN A 580 -12.04 -26.44 10.37
C ASN A 580 -11.55 -26.51 8.91
N ARG A 581 -10.30 -26.94 8.69
CA ARG A 581 -9.71 -27.00 7.34
C ARG A 581 -10.24 -28.22 6.57
N PRO A 582 -10.46 -28.14 5.24
CA PRO A 582 -10.92 -29.28 4.42
C PRO A 582 -9.97 -30.48 4.45
N GLU A 583 -8.67 -30.23 4.55
CA GLU A 583 -7.61 -31.25 4.58
C GLU A 583 -7.65 -32.11 5.85
N GLU A 584 -8.32 -31.63 6.90
CA GLU A 584 -8.43 -32.30 8.20
C GLU A 584 -9.71 -33.15 8.33
N GLY A 585 -10.50 -33.29 7.25
CA GLY A 585 -11.75 -34.08 7.24
C GLY A 585 -11.63 -35.51 7.79
N PRO A 586 -10.57 -36.28 7.49
CA PRO A 586 -10.35 -37.59 8.10
C PRO A 586 -10.13 -37.54 9.62
N LEU A 587 -9.42 -36.52 10.12
CA LEU A 587 -9.18 -36.32 11.55
C LEU A 587 -10.47 -35.91 12.29
N GLN A 588 -11.31 -35.08 11.65
CA GLN A 588 -12.64 -34.74 12.18
C GLN A 588 -13.54 -35.98 12.28
N THR A 589 -13.50 -36.85 11.26
CA THR A 589 -14.24 -38.12 11.26
C THR A 589 -13.75 -39.04 12.38
N ARG A 590 -12.43 -39.16 12.55
CA ARG A 590 -11.81 -39.98 13.61
C ARG A 590 -12.12 -39.46 15.02
N LEU A 591 -12.16 -38.14 15.22
CA LEU A 591 -12.56 -37.50 16.47
C LEU A 591 -14.00 -37.88 16.84
N LEU A 592 -14.92 -37.76 15.88
CA LEU A 592 -16.33 -38.07 16.07
C LEU A 592 -16.54 -39.57 16.28
N GLU A 593 -15.88 -40.42 15.51
CA GLU A 593 -15.93 -41.88 15.66
C GLU A 593 -15.47 -42.32 17.06
N MET A 594 -14.31 -41.82 17.50
CA MET A 594 -13.76 -42.13 18.83
C MET A 594 -14.72 -41.72 19.95
N ASN A 595 -15.32 -40.52 19.86
CA ASN A 595 -16.27 -40.05 20.87
C ASN A 595 -17.65 -40.75 20.75
N LEU A 596 -18.15 -41.06 19.56
CA LEU A 596 -19.42 -41.80 19.40
C LEU A 596 -19.33 -43.23 19.96
N MET A 597 -18.14 -43.85 19.91
CA MET A 597 -17.91 -45.17 20.48
C MET A 597 -17.69 -45.16 21.99
N SER A 598 -17.00 -44.14 22.52
CA SER A 598 -16.59 -44.09 23.93
C SER A 598 -17.47 -43.22 24.82
N ALA A 599 -17.96 -42.10 24.31
CA ALA A 599 -18.75 -41.08 25.03
C ALA A 599 -19.75 -40.35 24.11
N PRO A 600 -20.89 -40.98 23.74
CA PRO A 600 -21.86 -40.41 22.80
C PRO A 600 -22.37 -39.01 23.14
N GLN A 601 -22.44 -38.66 24.43
CA GLN A 601 -22.86 -37.33 24.90
C GLN A 601 -21.87 -36.22 24.52
N VAL A 602 -20.57 -36.53 24.48
CA VAL A 602 -19.54 -35.57 24.05
C VAL A 602 -19.61 -35.38 22.55
N ALA A 603 -19.83 -36.45 21.79
CA ALA A 603 -20.04 -36.36 20.34
C ALA A 603 -21.31 -35.55 19.99
N ASP A 604 -22.42 -35.75 20.72
CA ASP A 604 -23.64 -34.97 20.55
C ASP A 604 -23.41 -33.47 20.78
N ALA A 605 -22.69 -33.09 21.84
CA ALA A 605 -22.32 -31.70 22.09
C ALA A 605 -21.41 -31.11 21.00
N ILE A 606 -20.47 -31.91 20.48
CA ILE A 606 -19.58 -31.48 19.39
C ILE A 606 -20.36 -31.22 18.10
N LEU A 607 -21.25 -32.15 17.73
CA LEU A 607 -22.10 -32.04 16.54
C LEU A 607 -23.13 -30.91 16.67
N GLY A 608 -23.74 -30.76 17.85
CA GLY A 608 -24.71 -29.71 18.14
C GLY A 608 -24.13 -28.29 18.08
N ASN A 609 -22.85 -28.12 18.40
CA ASN A 609 -22.15 -26.83 18.27
C ASN A 609 -21.72 -26.49 16.84
N GLY A 610 -21.85 -27.41 15.88
CA GLY A 610 -21.52 -27.16 14.47
C GLY A 610 -20.05 -26.80 14.23
N MET A 611 -19.12 -27.28 15.07
CA MET A 611 -17.71 -26.89 15.02
C MET A 611 -16.96 -27.40 13.79
N PHE A 612 -17.46 -28.44 13.12
CA PHE A 612 -16.79 -29.11 12.00
C PHE A 612 -17.73 -29.30 10.82
N THR A 613 -17.23 -29.19 9.58
CA THR A 613 -18.06 -29.30 8.37
C THR A 613 -17.57 -30.33 7.35
N HIS A 614 -16.35 -30.86 7.51
CA HIS A 614 -15.63 -31.64 6.49
C HIS A 614 -15.48 -33.14 6.80
N TYR A 615 -16.10 -33.64 7.86
CA TYR A 615 -16.11 -35.07 8.19
C TYR A 615 -17.03 -35.90 7.27
N ASP A 616 -16.83 -37.21 7.26
CA ASP A 616 -17.70 -38.16 6.54
C ASP A 616 -19.09 -38.22 7.18
N ARG A 617 -20.03 -37.48 6.58
CA ARG A 617 -21.41 -37.35 7.07
C ARG A 617 -22.16 -38.68 7.04
N ALA A 618 -21.94 -39.53 6.04
CA ALA A 618 -22.65 -40.80 5.91
C ALA A 618 -22.22 -41.78 6.99
N HIS A 619 -20.90 -41.87 7.24
CA HIS A 619 -20.36 -42.72 8.29
C HIS A 619 -20.77 -42.25 9.69
N VAL A 620 -20.68 -40.95 9.96
CA VAL A 620 -21.09 -40.35 11.23
C VAL A 620 -22.60 -40.49 11.48
N ALA A 621 -23.44 -40.34 10.44
CA ALA A 621 -24.90 -40.52 10.56
C ALA A 621 -25.25 -41.95 11.02
N GLN A 622 -24.63 -42.97 10.43
CA GLN A 622 -24.83 -44.36 10.83
C GLN A 622 -24.39 -44.63 12.28
N LEU A 623 -23.27 -44.04 12.71
CA LEU A 623 -22.80 -44.15 14.09
C LEU A 623 -23.73 -43.42 15.06
N CYS A 624 -24.29 -42.26 14.69
CA CYS A 624 -25.29 -41.54 15.48
C CYS A 624 -26.59 -42.35 15.63
N GLU A 625 -27.06 -43.01 14.57
CA GLU A 625 -28.24 -43.90 14.63
C GLU A 625 -27.97 -45.08 15.59
N LYS A 626 -26.78 -45.71 15.50
CA LYS A 626 -26.38 -46.79 16.42
C LYS A 626 -26.23 -46.33 17.88
N ALA A 627 -25.82 -45.08 18.09
CA ALA A 627 -25.68 -44.46 19.40
C ALA A 627 -27.01 -43.94 19.97
N GLY A 628 -28.13 -44.03 19.23
CA GLY A 628 -29.46 -43.59 19.66
C GLY A 628 -29.75 -42.10 19.45
N LEU A 629 -28.89 -41.36 18.76
CA LEU A 629 -29.01 -39.92 18.48
C LEU A 629 -29.74 -39.68 17.15
N LEU A 630 -31.03 -40.03 17.08
CA LEU A 630 -31.83 -39.97 15.83
C LEU A 630 -31.97 -38.56 15.25
N GLN A 631 -32.01 -37.51 16.08
CA GLN A 631 -32.07 -36.12 15.61
C GLN A 631 -30.82 -35.74 14.82
N ARG A 632 -29.62 -36.06 15.35
CA ARG A 632 -28.34 -35.79 14.67
C ARG A 632 -28.16 -36.67 13.45
N ALA A 633 -28.61 -37.93 13.51
CA ALA A 633 -28.59 -38.83 12.35
C ALA A 633 -29.41 -38.26 11.17
N LEU A 634 -30.62 -37.74 11.44
CA LEU A 634 -31.47 -37.10 10.44
C LEU A 634 -30.81 -35.84 9.81
N GLU A 635 -30.12 -35.01 10.59
CA GLU A 635 -29.40 -33.83 10.07
C GLU A 635 -28.25 -34.21 9.11
N HIS A 636 -27.72 -35.43 9.21
CA HIS A 636 -26.59 -35.89 8.41
C HIS A 636 -26.97 -36.86 7.28
N TYR A 637 -28.19 -37.41 7.30
CA TYR A 637 -28.68 -38.21 6.18
C TYR A 637 -28.97 -37.35 4.95
N THR A 638 -28.43 -37.78 3.81
CA THR A 638 -28.66 -37.13 2.52
C THR A 638 -29.57 -37.97 1.61
N ASP A 639 -29.74 -39.26 1.90
CA ASP A 639 -30.59 -40.16 1.12
C ASP A 639 -32.04 -40.11 1.63
N LEU A 640 -32.97 -39.86 0.71
CA LEU A 640 -34.42 -39.84 0.96
C LEU A 640 -34.92 -41.16 1.57
N TYR A 641 -34.29 -42.30 1.26
CA TYR A 641 -34.66 -43.59 1.83
C TYR A 641 -34.39 -43.65 3.34
N ASP A 642 -33.19 -43.24 3.78
CA ASP A 642 -32.81 -43.22 5.20
C ASP A 642 -33.58 -42.13 5.97
N ILE A 643 -33.84 -40.97 5.34
CA ILE A 643 -34.68 -39.91 5.91
C ILE A 643 -36.11 -40.41 6.12
N LYS A 644 -36.74 -41.06 5.13
CA LYS A 644 -38.09 -41.63 5.29
C LYS A 644 -38.14 -42.68 6.40
N ARG A 645 -37.12 -43.53 6.52
CA ARG A 645 -37.04 -44.54 7.59
C ARG A 645 -37.01 -43.89 8.97
N ALA A 646 -36.20 -42.85 9.15
CA ALA A 646 -36.01 -42.22 10.46
C ALA A 646 -37.12 -41.21 10.83
N VAL A 647 -37.69 -40.46 9.88
CA VAL A 647 -38.74 -39.43 10.11
C VAL A 647 -40.07 -40.04 10.59
N VAL A 648 -40.35 -41.30 10.25
CA VAL A 648 -41.59 -41.98 10.67
C VAL A 648 -41.65 -42.19 12.19
N HIS A 649 -40.51 -42.19 12.88
CA HIS A 649 -40.43 -42.29 14.34
C HIS A 649 -40.71 -40.94 15.03
N THR A 650 -41.84 -40.30 14.69
CA THR A 650 -42.26 -38.98 15.19
C THR A 650 -42.44 -38.90 16.71
N HIS A 651 -42.50 -40.04 17.41
CA HIS A 651 -42.59 -40.14 18.87
C HIS A 651 -41.25 -39.97 19.60
N LEU A 652 -40.12 -40.13 18.90
CA LEU A 652 -38.76 -39.92 19.42
C LEU A 652 -38.21 -38.52 19.06
N LEU A 653 -38.97 -37.74 18.30
CA LEU A 653 -38.59 -36.42 17.78
C LEU A 653 -39.48 -35.34 18.40
N SER A 654 -38.93 -34.15 18.66
CA SER A 654 -39.74 -33.03 19.12
C SER A 654 -40.52 -32.40 17.96
N ALA A 655 -41.78 -32.05 18.19
CA ALA A 655 -42.68 -31.52 17.15
C ALA A 655 -42.15 -30.20 16.54
N ASP A 656 -41.63 -29.30 17.37
CA ASP A 656 -41.09 -28.01 16.90
C ASP A 656 -39.82 -28.15 16.07
N TRP A 657 -38.93 -29.08 16.45
CA TRP A 657 -37.70 -29.35 15.69
C TRP A 657 -38.05 -29.97 14.33
N LEU A 658 -38.98 -30.92 14.31
CA LEU A 658 -39.43 -31.58 13.09
C LEU A 658 -40.05 -30.57 12.12
N VAL A 659 -40.89 -29.64 12.61
CA VAL A 659 -41.42 -28.55 11.77
C VAL A 659 -40.29 -27.71 11.16
N ASN A 660 -39.24 -27.37 11.91
CA ASN A 660 -38.11 -26.61 11.38
C ASN A 660 -37.23 -27.41 10.40
N TYR A 661 -37.06 -28.71 10.66
CA TYR A 661 -36.27 -29.62 9.82
C TYR A 661 -36.84 -29.72 8.40
N PHE A 662 -38.17 -29.71 8.24
CA PHE A 662 -38.81 -29.69 6.91
C PHE A 662 -38.45 -28.45 6.08
N GLY A 663 -38.02 -27.34 6.70
CA GLY A 663 -37.50 -26.19 5.96
C GLY A 663 -36.12 -26.40 5.34
N THR A 664 -35.40 -27.46 5.72
CA THR A 664 -34.09 -27.81 5.16
C THR A 664 -34.18 -28.82 4.01
N LEU A 665 -35.33 -29.48 3.86
CA LEU A 665 -35.59 -30.45 2.80
C LEU A 665 -36.01 -29.76 1.51
N SER A 666 -35.81 -30.42 0.37
CA SER A 666 -36.33 -29.95 -0.91
C SER A 666 -37.87 -29.98 -0.93
N VAL A 667 -38.49 -29.26 -1.87
CA VAL A 667 -39.95 -29.21 -2.03
C VAL A 667 -40.52 -30.61 -2.31
N GLU A 668 -39.85 -31.38 -3.16
CA GLU A 668 -40.26 -32.73 -3.54
C GLU A 668 -40.09 -33.71 -2.37
N ASP A 669 -38.93 -33.68 -1.69
CA ASP A 669 -38.65 -34.54 -0.53
C ASP A 669 -39.58 -34.24 0.64
N SER A 670 -39.93 -32.97 0.84
CA SER A 670 -40.88 -32.53 1.87
C SER A 670 -42.27 -33.09 1.61
N LEU A 671 -42.76 -33.04 0.37
CA LEU A 671 -44.06 -33.62 0.01
C LEU A 671 -44.06 -35.14 0.15
N GLU A 672 -42.97 -35.80 -0.23
CA GLU A 672 -42.82 -37.26 -0.06
C GLU A 672 -42.75 -37.67 1.42
N CYS A 673 -42.05 -36.89 2.25
CA CYS A 673 -41.97 -37.12 3.70
C CYS A 673 -43.31 -36.82 4.40
N LEU A 674 -44.04 -35.77 4.01
CA LEU A 674 -45.40 -35.49 4.51
C LEU A 674 -46.38 -36.61 4.14
N LYS A 675 -46.31 -37.13 2.90
CA LYS A 675 -47.08 -38.31 2.47
C LYS A 675 -46.72 -39.53 3.30
N ALA A 676 -45.44 -39.79 3.55
CA ALA A 676 -44.99 -40.91 4.38
C ALA A 676 -45.47 -40.78 5.84
N MET A 677 -45.44 -39.58 6.42
CA MET A 677 -45.98 -39.29 7.75
C MET A 677 -47.49 -39.50 7.83
N LEU A 678 -48.26 -39.00 6.86
CA LEU A 678 -49.71 -39.19 6.79
C LEU A 678 -50.08 -40.65 6.56
N GLN A 679 -49.32 -41.37 5.73
CA GLN A 679 -49.53 -42.80 5.46
C GLN A 679 -49.23 -43.67 6.69
N ALA A 680 -48.24 -43.29 7.52
CA ALA A 680 -47.91 -44.01 8.74
C ALA A 680 -48.98 -43.84 9.83
N ASN A 681 -49.44 -42.60 10.10
CA ASN A 681 -50.51 -42.35 11.07
C ASN A 681 -51.20 -40.99 10.87
N ILE A 682 -52.35 -40.98 10.17
CA ILE A 682 -53.11 -39.76 9.86
C ILE A 682 -53.52 -39.00 11.13
N ARG A 683 -54.05 -39.68 12.16
CA ARG A 683 -54.61 -38.98 13.33
C ARG A 683 -53.57 -38.24 14.16
N GLN A 684 -52.39 -38.84 14.33
CA GLN A 684 -51.32 -38.28 15.14
C GLN A 684 -50.53 -37.21 14.37
N ASN A 685 -50.32 -37.42 13.07
CA ASN A 685 -49.46 -36.56 12.27
C ASN A 685 -50.23 -35.41 11.58
N LEU A 686 -51.57 -35.42 11.51
CA LEU A 686 -52.37 -34.38 10.82
C LEU A 686 -52.09 -32.97 11.36
N GLN A 687 -52.02 -32.79 12.68
CA GLN A 687 -51.76 -31.47 13.25
C GLN A 687 -50.36 -30.94 12.90
N ILE A 688 -49.34 -31.81 12.98
CA ILE A 688 -47.96 -31.45 12.59
C ILE A 688 -47.89 -31.17 11.09
N CYS A 689 -48.57 -31.96 10.25
CA CYS A 689 -48.63 -31.73 8.80
C CYS A 689 -49.34 -30.41 8.45
N VAL A 690 -50.40 -30.03 9.17
CA VAL A 690 -51.07 -28.72 9.00
C VAL A 690 -50.17 -27.58 9.46
N GLN A 691 -49.40 -27.74 10.54
CA GLN A 691 -48.44 -26.74 10.99
C GLN A 691 -47.28 -26.57 9.99
N ILE A 692 -46.74 -27.66 9.42
CA ILE A 692 -45.74 -27.60 8.35
C ILE A 692 -46.34 -26.95 7.11
N ALA A 693 -47.55 -27.35 6.70
CA ALA A 693 -48.24 -26.74 5.56
C ALA A 693 -48.47 -25.24 5.76
N ASN A 694 -48.92 -24.79 6.93
CA ASN A 694 -49.12 -23.37 7.24
C ASN A 694 -47.81 -22.59 7.28
N LYS A 695 -46.69 -23.20 7.67
CA LYS A 695 -45.39 -22.51 7.74
C LYS A 695 -44.68 -22.42 6.39
N TYR A 696 -44.80 -23.45 5.56
CA TYR A 696 -44.08 -23.58 4.28
C TYR A 696 -45.00 -23.54 3.05
N HIS A 697 -46.23 -22.99 3.16
CA HIS A 697 -47.20 -22.97 2.06
C HIS A 697 -46.70 -22.25 0.80
N GLU A 698 -45.84 -21.22 0.96
CA GLU A 698 -45.28 -20.48 -0.17
C GLU A 698 -44.32 -21.34 -1.00
N GLN A 699 -43.52 -22.20 -0.34
CA GLN A 699 -42.53 -23.05 -0.98
C GLN A 699 -43.15 -24.34 -1.55
N LEU A 700 -44.07 -24.95 -0.79
CA LEU A 700 -44.74 -26.19 -1.18
C LEU A 700 -45.88 -25.99 -2.19
N THR A 701 -46.24 -24.73 -2.46
CA THR A 701 -47.38 -24.27 -3.26
C THR A 701 -48.75 -24.67 -2.71
N THR A 702 -49.67 -23.71 -2.67
CA THR A 702 -51.04 -23.91 -2.20
C THR A 702 -51.77 -25.00 -3.00
N LYS A 703 -51.48 -25.13 -4.31
CA LYS A 703 -52.12 -26.13 -5.19
C LYS A 703 -51.73 -27.56 -4.82
N ALA A 704 -50.44 -27.85 -4.64
CA ALA A 704 -49.98 -29.20 -4.28
C ALA A 704 -50.45 -29.62 -2.88
N LEU A 705 -50.52 -28.66 -1.94
CA LEU A 705 -51.09 -28.90 -0.61
C LEU A 705 -52.61 -29.16 -0.66
N ILE A 706 -53.36 -28.43 -1.49
CA ILE A 706 -54.79 -28.68 -1.73
C ILE A 706 -54.97 -30.10 -2.30
N GLU A 707 -54.23 -30.48 -3.33
CA GLU A 707 -54.30 -31.82 -3.94
C GLU A 707 -53.91 -32.92 -2.93
N MET A 708 -52.88 -32.70 -2.12
CA MET A 708 -52.48 -33.63 -1.06
C MET A 708 -53.63 -33.84 -0.06
N PHE A 709 -54.20 -32.77 0.50
CA PHE A 709 -55.31 -32.90 1.47
C PHE A 709 -56.59 -33.45 0.84
N GLU A 710 -56.88 -33.16 -0.44
CA GLU A 710 -57.99 -33.73 -1.20
C GLU A 710 -57.77 -35.25 -1.45
N SER A 711 -56.55 -35.68 -1.76
CA SER A 711 -56.22 -37.10 -1.99
C SER A 711 -56.45 -37.98 -0.75
N PHE A 712 -56.19 -37.44 0.45
CA PHE A 712 -56.48 -38.10 1.73
C PHE A 712 -57.90 -37.81 2.28
N LYS A 713 -58.74 -37.07 1.54
CA LYS A 713 -60.15 -36.72 1.86
C LYS A 713 -60.36 -35.95 3.17
N THR A 714 -59.42 -35.09 3.54
CA THR A 714 -59.43 -34.32 4.80
C THR A 714 -59.90 -32.87 4.59
N TYR A 715 -61.23 -32.67 4.50
CA TYR A 715 -61.83 -31.32 4.33
C TYR A 715 -61.66 -30.40 5.54
N GLU A 716 -61.49 -30.96 6.75
CA GLU A 716 -61.19 -30.19 7.96
C GLU A 716 -59.77 -29.60 7.91
N GLY A 717 -58.77 -30.42 7.54
CA GLY A 717 -57.41 -29.94 7.31
C GLY A 717 -57.34 -28.88 6.22
N LEU A 718 -58.12 -29.04 5.15
CA LEU A 718 -58.24 -28.06 4.07
C LEU A 718 -58.90 -26.75 4.54
N PHE A 719 -59.94 -26.80 5.37
CA PHE A 719 -60.58 -25.61 5.93
C PHE A 719 -59.65 -24.83 6.86
N TYR A 720 -58.94 -25.52 7.77
CA TYR A 720 -57.98 -24.86 8.67
C TYR A 720 -56.77 -24.28 7.93
N PHE A 721 -56.28 -24.97 6.91
CA PHE A 721 -55.22 -24.48 6.02
C PHE A 721 -55.69 -23.25 5.22
N LEU A 722 -56.79 -23.37 4.46
CA LEU A 722 -57.29 -22.29 3.61
C LEU A 722 -57.81 -21.09 4.41
N GLY A 723 -58.36 -21.29 5.61
CA GLY A 723 -58.80 -20.19 6.49
C GLY A 723 -57.65 -19.30 6.97
N SER A 724 -56.44 -19.87 7.13
CA SER A 724 -55.25 -19.07 7.44
C SER A 724 -54.75 -18.22 6.26
N ILE A 725 -55.04 -18.65 5.03
CA ILE A 725 -54.49 -18.06 3.80
C ILE A 725 -55.49 -17.14 3.08
N VAL A 726 -56.80 -17.37 3.20
CA VAL A 726 -57.83 -16.71 2.36
C VAL A 726 -57.87 -15.18 2.49
N ASN A 727 -57.59 -14.64 3.69
CA ASN A 727 -57.57 -13.19 3.90
C ASN A 727 -56.41 -12.48 3.19
N PHE A 728 -55.34 -13.22 2.88
CA PHE A 728 -54.11 -12.69 2.28
C PHE A 728 -53.95 -13.08 0.81
N SER A 729 -54.62 -14.16 0.37
CA SER A 729 -54.55 -14.61 -1.02
C SER A 729 -55.34 -13.70 -1.95
N GLN A 730 -54.81 -13.46 -3.15
CA GLN A 730 -55.53 -12.81 -4.26
C GLN A 730 -55.98 -13.81 -5.33
N ASP A 731 -55.77 -15.11 -5.10
CA ASP A 731 -56.09 -16.15 -6.07
C ASP A 731 -57.60 -16.48 -6.06
N SER A 732 -58.23 -16.27 -7.20
CA SER A 732 -59.64 -16.56 -7.43
C SER A 732 -60.02 -18.01 -7.12
N GLU A 733 -59.10 -18.96 -7.29
CA GLU A 733 -59.33 -20.38 -7.03
C GLU A 733 -59.31 -20.70 -5.53
N VAL A 734 -58.42 -20.04 -4.77
CA VAL A 734 -58.34 -20.17 -3.30
C VAL A 734 -59.60 -19.60 -2.65
N HIS A 735 -60.05 -18.41 -3.08
CA HIS A 735 -61.29 -17.81 -2.61
C HIS A 735 -62.51 -18.70 -2.96
N PHE A 736 -62.55 -19.26 -4.17
CA PHE A 736 -63.61 -20.18 -4.58
C PHE A 736 -63.60 -21.50 -3.79
N LYS A 737 -62.43 -22.13 -3.62
CA LYS A 737 -62.27 -23.37 -2.84
C LYS A 737 -62.53 -23.15 -1.35
N TYR A 738 -62.22 -21.97 -0.82
CA TYR A 738 -62.59 -21.58 0.54
C TYR A 738 -64.11 -21.40 0.68
N ILE A 739 -64.77 -20.70 -0.26
CA ILE A 739 -66.24 -20.61 -0.30
C ILE A 739 -66.86 -22.01 -0.43
N GLN A 740 -66.25 -22.92 -1.19
CA GLN A 740 -66.71 -24.31 -1.33
C GLN A 740 -66.53 -25.11 -0.03
N ALA A 741 -65.37 -24.99 0.63
CA ALA A 741 -65.09 -25.63 1.91
C ALA A 741 -66.04 -25.08 2.99
N ALA A 742 -66.19 -23.77 3.09
CA ALA A 742 -67.09 -23.08 4.04
C ALA A 742 -68.57 -23.42 3.80
N CYS A 743 -69.00 -23.55 2.53
CA CYS A 743 -70.36 -23.97 2.19
C CYS A 743 -70.60 -25.44 2.57
N LYS A 744 -69.60 -26.32 2.42
CA LYS A 744 -69.69 -27.75 2.81
C LYS A 744 -69.58 -27.98 4.32
N THR A 745 -68.88 -27.10 5.04
CA THR A 745 -68.80 -27.11 6.52
C THR A 745 -69.94 -26.34 7.20
N GLY A 746 -70.82 -25.65 6.44
CA GLY A 746 -72.05 -25.01 6.93
C GLY A 746 -71.93 -23.56 7.42
N GLN A 747 -70.91 -22.79 7.02
CA GLN A 747 -70.63 -21.44 7.54
C GLN A 747 -71.10 -20.29 6.60
N ILE A 748 -72.38 -19.86 6.65
CA ILE A 748 -73.00 -18.87 5.73
C ILE A 748 -72.50 -17.41 5.94
N LYS A 749 -72.25 -16.99 7.18
CA LYS A 749 -71.78 -15.62 7.48
C LYS A 749 -70.41 -15.32 6.86
N GLU A 750 -69.55 -16.33 6.77
CA GLU A 750 -68.24 -16.19 6.15
C GLU A 750 -68.35 -16.06 4.63
N VAL A 751 -69.38 -16.67 4.02
CA VAL A 751 -69.71 -16.48 2.60
C VAL A 751 -70.16 -15.04 2.34
N GLU A 752 -71.04 -14.46 3.18
CA GLU A 752 -71.45 -13.05 3.07
C GLU A 752 -70.25 -12.10 3.20
N ARG A 753 -69.43 -12.33 4.23
CA ARG A 753 -68.23 -11.53 4.50
C ARG A 753 -67.29 -11.53 3.29
N ILE A 754 -66.95 -12.71 2.76
CA ILE A 754 -66.07 -12.81 1.60
C ILE A 754 -66.70 -12.16 0.36
N CYS A 755 -68.02 -12.27 0.15
CA CYS A 755 -68.67 -11.61 -0.98
C CYS A 755 -68.66 -10.06 -0.87
N ARG A 756 -68.77 -9.50 0.33
CA ARG A 756 -68.73 -8.04 0.57
C ARG A 756 -67.31 -7.48 0.60
N GLU A 757 -66.38 -8.19 1.21
CA GLU A 757 -65.03 -7.68 1.48
C GLU A 757 -64.08 -8.02 0.33
N SER A 758 -64.12 -9.25 -0.19
CA SER A 758 -63.16 -9.72 -1.19
C SER A 758 -63.46 -9.18 -2.59
N ASN A 759 -62.40 -8.76 -3.28
CA ASN A 759 -62.41 -8.37 -4.71
C ASN A 759 -61.81 -9.44 -5.62
N CYS A 760 -61.31 -10.54 -5.04
CA CYS A 760 -60.38 -11.45 -5.72
C CYS A 760 -61.06 -12.66 -6.34
N TYR A 761 -62.35 -12.88 -6.06
CA TYR A 761 -63.10 -13.96 -6.68
C TYR A 761 -63.63 -13.55 -8.06
N ASN A 762 -63.75 -14.53 -8.96
CA ASN A 762 -64.39 -14.29 -10.25
C ASN A 762 -65.89 -14.01 -10.03
N ALA A 763 -66.27 -12.75 -10.20
CA ALA A 763 -67.63 -12.26 -9.94
C ALA A 763 -68.68 -13.02 -10.74
N GLU A 764 -68.38 -13.48 -11.96
CA GLU A 764 -69.33 -14.24 -12.78
C GLU A 764 -69.47 -15.69 -12.31
N ARG A 765 -68.36 -16.35 -11.97
CA ARG A 765 -68.35 -17.73 -11.46
C ARG A 765 -69.00 -17.83 -10.09
N VAL A 766 -68.77 -16.85 -9.23
CA VAL A 766 -69.43 -16.74 -7.91
C VAL A 766 -70.90 -16.32 -8.07
N LYS A 767 -71.23 -15.36 -8.94
CA LYS A 767 -72.63 -15.02 -9.29
C LYS A 767 -73.41 -16.25 -9.78
N ASN A 768 -72.81 -17.08 -10.64
CA ASN A 768 -73.45 -18.30 -11.15
C ASN A 768 -73.56 -19.38 -10.06
N PHE A 769 -72.51 -19.61 -9.27
CA PHE A 769 -72.55 -20.53 -8.13
C PHE A 769 -73.58 -20.12 -7.08
N LEU A 770 -73.72 -18.82 -6.78
CA LEU A 770 -74.72 -18.29 -5.84
C LEU A 770 -76.15 -18.35 -6.41
N LYS A 771 -76.33 -18.16 -7.73
CA LYS A 771 -77.61 -18.40 -8.42
C LYS A 771 -78.02 -19.87 -8.36
N GLU A 772 -77.06 -20.81 -8.48
CA GLU A 772 -77.29 -22.26 -8.38
C GLU A 772 -77.53 -22.74 -6.94
N ALA A 773 -76.76 -22.21 -5.98
CA ALA A 773 -76.83 -22.58 -4.57
C ALA A 773 -78.14 -22.14 -3.87
N LYS A 774 -78.92 -21.23 -4.50
CA LYS A 774 -80.23 -20.73 -4.01
C LYS A 774 -80.24 -20.42 -2.52
N LEU A 775 -79.38 -19.47 -2.13
CA LEU A 775 -79.33 -19.02 -0.74
C LEU A 775 -80.65 -18.34 -0.31
N PRO A 776 -81.04 -18.47 0.97
CA PRO A 776 -82.26 -17.86 1.51
C PRO A 776 -82.22 -16.32 1.57
N ASP A 777 -81.04 -15.69 1.55
CA ASP A 777 -80.84 -14.24 1.50
C ASP A 777 -80.15 -13.84 0.19
N GLN A 778 -80.73 -12.87 -0.53
CA GLN A 778 -80.24 -12.39 -1.84
C GLN A 778 -79.32 -11.16 -1.70
N LEU A 779 -79.05 -10.68 -0.49
CA LEU A 779 -78.12 -9.58 -0.23
C LEU A 779 -76.70 -9.84 -0.76
N PRO A 780 -76.09 -11.04 -0.63
CA PRO A 780 -74.78 -11.32 -1.24
C PRO A 780 -74.79 -11.13 -2.76
N LEU A 781 -75.92 -11.40 -3.44
CA LEU A 781 -76.08 -11.20 -4.87
C LEU A 781 -76.19 -9.70 -5.24
N ILE A 782 -76.95 -8.91 -4.47
CA ILE A 782 -77.10 -7.45 -4.70
C ILE A 782 -75.74 -6.74 -4.54
N ILE A 783 -74.97 -7.11 -3.52
CA ILE A 783 -73.65 -6.53 -3.25
C ILE A 783 -72.68 -6.82 -4.40
N VAL A 784 -72.67 -8.07 -4.90
CA VAL A 784 -71.84 -8.42 -6.07
C VAL A 784 -72.26 -7.60 -7.29
N CYS A 785 -73.56 -7.44 -7.55
CA CYS A 785 -74.02 -6.71 -8.73
C CYS A 785 -73.78 -5.19 -8.68
N ASP A 786 -73.96 -4.53 -7.53
CA ASP A 786 -73.70 -3.11 -7.32
C ASP A 786 -72.19 -2.78 -7.43
N ARG A 787 -71.36 -3.59 -6.75
CA ARG A 787 -69.91 -3.34 -6.69
C ARG A 787 -69.22 -3.44 -8.04
N PHE A 788 -69.69 -4.31 -8.93
CA PHE A 788 -69.06 -4.57 -10.22
C PHE A 788 -69.77 -3.89 -11.40
N ASP A 789 -70.56 -2.82 -11.14
CA ASP A 789 -71.26 -2.01 -12.15
C ASP A 789 -72.21 -2.82 -13.07
N PHE A 790 -72.68 -4.00 -12.63
CA PHE A 790 -73.74 -4.77 -13.30
C PHE A 790 -75.13 -4.20 -12.96
N VAL A 791 -75.23 -2.89 -12.76
CA VAL A 791 -76.44 -2.19 -12.31
C VAL A 791 -77.54 -2.30 -13.38
N HIS A 792 -77.19 -2.19 -14.66
CA HIS A 792 -78.15 -2.39 -15.76
C HIS A 792 -78.71 -3.82 -15.77
N ASP A 793 -77.85 -4.85 -15.65
CA ASP A 793 -78.25 -6.27 -15.58
C ASP A 793 -79.06 -6.61 -14.31
N LEU A 794 -78.72 -5.96 -13.19
CA LEU A 794 -79.45 -6.07 -11.93
C LEU A 794 -80.85 -5.47 -12.08
N VAL A 795 -80.96 -4.27 -12.65
CA VAL A 795 -82.25 -3.60 -12.91
C VAL A 795 -83.10 -4.46 -13.85
N LEU A 796 -82.52 -5.09 -14.87
CA LEU A 796 -83.20 -6.05 -15.74
C LEU A 796 -83.64 -7.33 -15.01
N TYR A 797 -82.77 -7.97 -14.21
CA TYR A 797 -83.07 -9.21 -13.46
C TYR A 797 -84.14 -8.97 -12.38
N LEU A 798 -84.04 -7.84 -11.68
CA LEU A 798 -85.01 -7.45 -10.65
C LEU A 798 -86.35 -7.05 -11.26
N TYR A 799 -86.37 -6.30 -12.37
CA TYR A 799 -87.62 -5.94 -13.05
C TYR A 799 -88.31 -7.17 -13.65
N ARG A 800 -87.56 -8.10 -14.30
CA ARG A 800 -88.11 -9.35 -14.85
C ARG A 800 -88.68 -10.30 -13.80
N ASN A 801 -88.12 -10.33 -12.59
CA ASN A 801 -88.62 -11.15 -11.47
C ASN A 801 -89.65 -10.40 -10.59
N SER A 802 -90.20 -9.27 -11.05
CA SER A 802 -91.21 -8.46 -10.35
C SER A 802 -90.75 -7.88 -8.99
N LEU A 803 -89.46 -7.57 -8.85
CA LEU A 803 -88.82 -7.07 -7.62
C LEU A 803 -88.58 -5.53 -7.65
N GLN A 804 -89.55 -4.74 -8.12
CA GLN A 804 -89.41 -3.28 -8.32
C GLN A 804 -89.10 -2.49 -7.03
N LYS A 805 -89.58 -2.95 -5.86
CA LYS A 805 -89.26 -2.32 -4.56
C LYS A 805 -87.75 -2.30 -4.26
N TYR A 806 -87.00 -3.30 -4.73
CA TYR A 806 -85.55 -3.31 -4.54
C TYR A 806 -84.82 -2.27 -5.41
N ILE A 807 -85.42 -1.80 -6.52
CA ILE A 807 -84.87 -0.74 -7.39
C ILE A 807 -85.01 0.65 -6.72
N GLU A 808 -86.18 0.93 -6.14
CA GLU A 808 -86.38 2.19 -5.40
C GLU A 808 -85.51 2.25 -4.14
N ILE A 809 -85.41 1.13 -3.39
CA ILE A 809 -84.50 1.01 -2.24
C ILE A 809 -83.05 1.21 -2.67
N TYR A 810 -82.66 0.73 -3.85
CA TYR A 810 -81.31 0.91 -4.36
C TYR A 810 -80.98 2.41 -4.58
N VAL A 811 -81.82 3.17 -5.30
CA VAL A 811 -81.55 4.60 -5.59
C VAL A 811 -81.71 5.48 -4.34
N GLN A 812 -82.66 5.17 -3.44
CA GLN A 812 -82.88 5.98 -2.25
C GLN A 812 -81.94 5.65 -1.08
N LYS A 813 -81.65 4.37 -0.83
CA LYS A 813 -80.91 3.93 0.37
C LYS A 813 -79.49 3.43 0.08
N VAL A 814 -79.19 2.93 -1.11
CA VAL A 814 -77.88 2.38 -1.43
C VAL A 814 -77.00 3.44 -2.07
N ASN A 815 -77.44 4.09 -3.16
CA ASN A 815 -76.61 5.11 -3.82
C ASN A 815 -77.40 6.15 -4.67
N PRO A 816 -77.64 7.37 -4.14
CA PRO A 816 -78.30 8.45 -4.87
C PRO A 816 -77.47 9.09 -6.01
N SER A 817 -76.14 8.98 -5.96
CA SER A 817 -75.24 9.60 -6.96
C SER A 817 -75.35 8.95 -8.34
N ARG A 818 -75.81 7.70 -8.42
CA ARG A 818 -76.00 6.96 -9.67
C ARG A 818 -77.29 7.34 -10.41
N LEU A 819 -78.00 8.37 -9.95
CA LEU A 819 -79.23 8.88 -10.57
C LEU A 819 -79.08 9.12 -12.08
N PRO A 820 -78.01 9.79 -12.60
CA PRO A 820 -77.89 10.03 -14.04
C PRO A 820 -77.84 8.74 -14.87
N VAL A 821 -77.20 7.67 -14.35
CA VAL A 821 -77.06 6.36 -15.02
C VAL A 821 -78.36 5.56 -14.93
N VAL A 822 -79.04 5.60 -13.78
CA VAL A 822 -80.36 4.95 -13.62
C VAL A 822 -81.40 5.65 -14.49
N VAL A 823 -81.38 6.98 -14.59
CA VAL A 823 -82.21 7.74 -15.55
C VAL A 823 -81.86 7.38 -16.98
N GLY A 824 -80.57 7.22 -17.31
CA GLY A 824 -80.14 6.69 -18.61
C GLY A 824 -80.72 5.31 -18.92
N GLY A 825 -80.57 4.34 -18.00
CA GLY A 825 -81.10 2.99 -18.18
C GLY A 825 -82.63 2.92 -18.19
N LEU A 826 -83.31 3.84 -17.52
CA LEU A 826 -84.77 3.98 -17.60
C LEU A 826 -85.20 4.64 -18.92
N LEU A 827 -84.47 5.65 -19.43
CA LEU A 827 -84.68 6.26 -20.74
C LEU A 827 -84.50 5.22 -21.86
N ASP A 828 -83.56 4.30 -21.72
CA ASP A 828 -83.30 3.23 -22.71
C ASP A 828 -84.42 2.17 -22.74
N VAL A 829 -85.22 2.03 -21.68
CA VAL A 829 -86.38 1.11 -21.61
C VAL A 829 -87.70 1.84 -21.93
N ASP A 830 -87.63 3.03 -22.54
CA ASP A 830 -88.77 3.92 -22.87
C ASP A 830 -89.68 4.22 -21.65
N CYS A 831 -89.07 4.48 -20.50
CA CYS A 831 -89.80 4.91 -19.31
C CYS A 831 -90.46 6.30 -19.54
N ALA A 832 -91.65 6.51 -18.99
CA ALA A 832 -92.41 7.75 -19.17
C ALA A 832 -91.62 8.98 -18.65
N GLU A 833 -91.59 10.08 -19.44
CA GLU A 833 -90.86 11.31 -19.08
C GLU A 833 -91.26 11.86 -17.70
N ASP A 834 -92.51 11.64 -17.27
CA ASP A 834 -93.01 12.08 -15.97
C ASP A 834 -92.37 11.30 -14.81
N ILE A 835 -92.04 10.01 -14.98
CA ILE A 835 -91.31 9.23 -13.97
C ILE A 835 -89.90 9.80 -13.84
N ILE A 836 -89.27 10.18 -14.95
CA ILE A 836 -87.90 10.72 -14.97
C ILE A 836 -87.86 12.15 -14.41
N LYS A 837 -88.80 13.03 -14.82
CA LYS A 837 -88.94 14.38 -14.25
C LYS A 837 -89.23 14.31 -12.76
N ASN A 838 -90.10 13.39 -12.31
CA ASN A 838 -90.35 13.16 -10.89
C ASN A 838 -89.12 12.60 -10.18
N LEU A 839 -88.36 11.67 -10.77
CA LEU A 839 -87.11 11.17 -10.19
C LEU A 839 -86.08 12.31 -10.00
N ILE A 840 -85.93 13.21 -10.99
CA ILE A 840 -85.01 14.37 -10.94
C ILE A 840 -85.51 15.45 -9.97
N LEU A 841 -86.82 15.68 -9.88
CA LEU A 841 -87.40 16.65 -8.95
C LEU A 841 -87.43 16.17 -7.50
N VAL A 842 -87.73 14.88 -7.27
CA VAL A 842 -87.80 14.26 -5.93
C VAL A 842 -86.41 14.16 -5.33
N VAL A 843 -85.39 13.93 -6.15
CA VAL A 843 -83.99 13.97 -5.72
C VAL A 843 -83.53 15.44 -5.73
N ARG A 844 -83.99 16.22 -4.73
CA ARG A 844 -83.41 17.55 -4.44
C ARG A 844 -82.11 17.37 -3.65
N GLY A 845 -81.00 17.10 -4.34
CA GLY A 845 -79.69 16.87 -3.69
C GLY A 845 -78.53 16.58 -4.66
N GLN A 846 -77.30 16.69 -4.15
CA GLN A 846 -76.01 16.74 -4.85
C GLN A 846 -75.79 15.63 -5.91
N PHE A 847 -76.03 15.96 -7.17
CA PHE A 847 -75.44 15.29 -8.33
C PHE A 847 -74.76 16.35 -9.21
N SER A 848 -73.78 15.94 -10.02
CA SER A 848 -73.00 16.87 -10.83
C SER A 848 -73.86 17.45 -11.97
N THR A 849 -73.96 18.78 -11.99
CA THR A 849 -74.59 19.52 -13.08
C THR A 849 -73.91 19.19 -14.40
N ASP A 850 -72.57 19.13 -14.42
CA ASP A 850 -71.80 18.84 -15.64
C ASP A 850 -72.08 17.42 -16.17
N GLU A 851 -72.23 16.41 -15.29
CA GLU A 851 -72.51 15.03 -15.73
C GLU A 851 -73.94 14.85 -16.21
N LEU A 852 -74.91 15.52 -15.56
CA LEU A 852 -76.28 15.50 -16.04
C LEU A 852 -76.39 16.23 -17.39
N VAL A 853 -75.76 17.41 -17.51
CA VAL A 853 -75.68 18.16 -18.76
C VAL A 853 -75.03 17.30 -19.84
N ALA A 854 -73.95 16.58 -19.54
CA ALA A 854 -73.29 15.68 -20.49
C ALA A 854 -74.13 14.46 -20.89
N GLU A 855 -74.81 13.76 -19.95
CA GLU A 855 -75.64 12.60 -20.27
C GLU A 855 -76.89 12.96 -21.07
N VAL A 856 -77.37 14.19 -20.92
CA VAL A 856 -78.47 14.77 -21.70
C VAL A 856 -77.96 15.39 -23.02
N GLU A 857 -76.75 15.96 -23.05
CA GLU A 857 -76.05 16.50 -24.24
C GLU A 857 -75.68 15.41 -25.23
N LYS A 858 -75.14 14.28 -24.77
CA LYS A 858 -74.85 13.11 -25.62
C LYS A 858 -76.09 12.61 -26.36
N ARG A 859 -77.26 12.77 -25.73
CA ARG A 859 -78.55 12.38 -26.30
C ARG A 859 -79.24 13.53 -27.07
N ASN A 860 -78.54 14.65 -27.31
CA ASN A 860 -78.99 15.87 -28.00
C ASN A 860 -80.24 16.54 -27.40
N ARG A 861 -80.46 16.38 -26.09
CA ARG A 861 -81.62 16.93 -25.37
C ARG A 861 -81.26 18.08 -24.43
N LEU A 862 -80.14 18.80 -24.65
CA LEU A 862 -79.66 19.92 -23.80
C LEU A 862 -80.72 20.98 -23.48
N LYS A 863 -81.69 21.21 -24.38
CA LYS A 863 -82.83 22.12 -24.14
C LYS A 863 -83.72 21.68 -22.97
N LEU A 864 -83.76 20.39 -22.61
CA LEU A 864 -84.48 19.86 -21.44
C LEU A 864 -83.96 20.49 -20.13
N LEU A 865 -82.74 21.04 -20.14
CA LEU A 865 -82.09 21.68 -19.00
C LEU A 865 -82.11 23.23 -19.04
N LEU A 866 -82.48 23.88 -20.15
CA LEU A 866 -82.43 25.34 -20.30
C LEU A 866 -83.21 26.11 -19.21
N PRO A 867 -84.48 25.78 -18.88
CA PRO A 867 -85.22 26.47 -17.82
C PRO A 867 -84.58 26.30 -16.45
N TRP A 868 -83.92 25.16 -16.23
CA TRP A 868 -83.19 24.88 -15.01
C TRP A 868 -81.87 25.67 -14.92
N LEU A 869 -81.15 25.90 -16.03
CA LEU A 869 -79.89 26.66 -16.06
C LEU A 869 -80.04 28.19 -15.98
N GLU A 870 -81.04 28.79 -16.63
CA GLU A 870 -81.27 30.26 -16.56
C GLU A 870 -81.74 30.71 -15.17
N SER A 871 -82.58 29.90 -14.50
CA SER A 871 -82.98 30.15 -13.11
C SER A 871 -81.74 30.26 -12.21
N ARG A 872 -80.76 29.37 -12.43
CA ARG A 872 -79.52 29.33 -11.64
C ARG A 872 -78.68 30.60 -11.79
N VAL A 873 -78.59 31.21 -12.99
CA VAL A 873 -77.80 32.45 -13.19
C VAL A 873 -78.53 33.71 -12.71
N HIS A 874 -79.85 33.79 -12.89
CA HIS A 874 -80.62 34.92 -12.35
C HIS A 874 -80.60 34.96 -10.81
N GLU A 875 -80.44 33.78 -10.18
CA GLU A 875 -80.22 33.63 -8.73
C GLU A 875 -78.82 34.08 -8.26
N GLY A 876 -77.98 34.63 -9.15
CA GLY A 876 -76.66 35.17 -8.81
C GLY A 876 -75.54 34.12 -8.72
N CYS A 877 -75.73 32.95 -9.32
CA CYS A 877 -74.68 31.94 -9.40
C CYS A 877 -73.51 32.48 -10.23
N ASN A 878 -72.28 32.43 -9.71
CA ASN A 878 -71.06 32.87 -10.41
C ASN A 878 -70.23 31.66 -10.92
N GLU A 879 -70.86 30.49 -11.04
CA GLU A 879 -70.17 29.24 -11.30
C GLU A 879 -69.68 29.17 -12.76
N PRO A 880 -68.37 28.92 -12.99
CA PRO A 880 -67.79 28.91 -14.33
C PRO A 880 -68.43 27.88 -15.26
N ALA A 881 -68.85 26.71 -14.78
CA ALA A 881 -69.49 25.67 -15.60
C ALA A 881 -70.84 26.13 -16.19
N THR A 882 -71.66 26.81 -15.37
CA THR A 882 -72.91 27.41 -15.83
C THR A 882 -72.65 28.54 -16.82
N HIS A 883 -71.66 29.39 -16.57
CA HIS A 883 -71.27 30.48 -17.46
C HIS A 883 -70.59 30.01 -18.74
N ASN A 884 -69.87 28.88 -18.70
CA ASN A 884 -69.27 28.23 -19.85
C ASN A 884 -70.33 27.55 -20.70
N ALA A 885 -71.30 26.85 -20.09
CA ALA A 885 -72.44 26.27 -20.80
C ALA A 885 -73.27 27.38 -21.47
N LEU A 886 -73.50 28.51 -20.78
CA LEU A 886 -74.15 29.68 -21.37
C LEU A 886 -73.29 30.38 -22.44
N ALA A 887 -71.99 30.57 -22.24
CA ALA A 887 -71.09 31.16 -23.23
C ALA A 887 -71.00 30.29 -24.49
N LYS A 888 -71.01 28.95 -24.35
CA LYS A 888 -71.12 28.02 -25.48
C LYS A 888 -72.46 28.16 -26.19
N ILE A 889 -73.56 28.16 -25.45
CA ILE A 889 -74.91 28.39 -26.00
C ILE A 889 -74.97 29.76 -26.73
N TYR A 890 -74.33 30.82 -26.22
CA TYR A 890 -74.34 32.17 -26.81
C TYR A 890 -73.36 32.37 -27.99
N ILE A 891 -72.19 31.74 -27.98
CA ILE A 891 -71.26 31.71 -29.14
C ILE A 891 -71.89 30.89 -30.28
N ASP A 892 -72.53 29.75 -29.98
CA ASP A 892 -73.26 28.96 -30.98
C ASP A 892 -74.49 29.69 -31.52
N SER A 893 -75.05 30.62 -30.74
CA SER A 893 -76.18 31.48 -31.14
C SER A 893 -75.75 32.85 -31.74
N ASN A 894 -74.44 33.13 -31.85
CA ASN A 894 -73.80 34.36 -32.38
C ASN A 894 -74.29 35.71 -31.79
N ASN A 895 -74.38 35.82 -30.46
CA ASN A 895 -74.89 37.01 -29.77
C ASN A 895 -73.77 37.87 -29.15
N ASN A 896 -73.29 38.92 -29.85
CA ASN A 896 -72.28 39.91 -29.41
C ASN A 896 -71.09 39.36 -28.58
N PRO A 897 -70.30 38.40 -29.11
CA PRO A 897 -69.28 37.70 -28.35
C PRO A 897 -68.11 38.59 -27.92
N GLU A 898 -67.62 39.50 -28.76
CA GLU A 898 -66.42 40.32 -28.45
C GLU A 898 -66.63 41.24 -27.24
N ARG A 899 -67.86 41.73 -27.04
CA ARG A 899 -68.25 42.52 -25.87
C ARG A 899 -68.34 41.64 -24.61
N PHE A 900 -68.98 40.47 -24.70
CA PHE A 900 -69.02 39.50 -23.59
C PHE A 900 -67.60 39.10 -23.16
N LEU A 901 -66.67 38.95 -24.13
CA LEU A 901 -65.29 38.58 -23.85
C LEU A 901 -64.45 39.73 -23.25
N LYS A 902 -64.67 41.00 -23.65
CA LYS A 902 -63.99 42.16 -23.04
C LYS A 902 -64.57 42.58 -21.68
N GLU A 903 -65.90 42.48 -21.49
CA GLU A 903 -66.59 42.97 -20.28
C GLU A 903 -66.72 41.90 -19.17
N ASN A 904 -66.92 40.62 -19.50
CA ASN A 904 -67.18 39.59 -18.48
C ASN A 904 -65.87 39.13 -17.80
N GLN A 905 -65.88 39.11 -16.47
CA GLN A 905 -64.72 38.76 -15.66
C GLN A 905 -64.66 37.27 -15.28
N TRP A 906 -65.78 36.53 -15.31
CA TRP A 906 -65.90 35.21 -14.67
C TRP A 906 -65.75 34.00 -15.60
N TYR A 907 -65.66 34.20 -16.91
CA TYR A 907 -65.34 33.11 -17.82
C TYR A 907 -63.83 32.82 -17.80
N GLU A 908 -63.47 31.57 -18.00
CA GLU A 908 -62.07 31.17 -18.09
C GLU A 908 -61.50 31.47 -19.47
N SER A 909 -60.56 32.43 -19.53
CA SER A 909 -59.95 32.90 -20.79
C SER A 909 -59.23 31.80 -21.57
N ARG A 910 -58.77 30.72 -20.91
CA ARG A 910 -58.15 29.57 -21.60
C ARG A 910 -59.16 28.58 -22.19
N VAL A 911 -60.27 28.29 -21.50
CA VAL A 911 -61.30 27.34 -22.00
C VAL A 911 -62.08 27.97 -23.14
N VAL A 912 -62.48 29.22 -22.95
CA VAL A 912 -63.15 29.98 -24.01
C VAL A 912 -62.14 30.37 -25.09
N GLY A 913 -60.90 30.74 -24.74
CA GLY A 913 -59.81 31.01 -25.70
C GLY A 913 -59.52 29.83 -26.63
N ARG A 914 -59.42 28.59 -26.11
CA ARG A 914 -59.31 27.37 -26.93
C ARG A 914 -60.56 27.06 -27.74
N TYR A 915 -61.76 27.31 -27.20
CA TYR A 915 -62.99 27.19 -27.98
C TYR A 915 -63.02 28.20 -29.14
N CYS A 916 -62.40 29.38 -28.93
CA CYS A 916 -62.26 30.46 -29.90
C CYS A 916 -61.10 30.24 -30.90
N GLU A 917 -59.97 29.63 -30.55
CA GLU A 917 -58.82 29.37 -31.46
C GLU A 917 -59.25 28.71 -32.77
N LYS A 918 -60.21 27.77 -32.71
CA LYS A 918 -60.73 27.05 -33.87
C LYS A 918 -61.81 27.81 -34.64
N ARG A 919 -62.36 28.89 -34.09
CA ARG A 919 -63.46 29.67 -34.67
C ARG A 919 -63.00 31.06 -35.16
N ASP A 920 -62.22 31.80 -34.37
CA ASP A 920 -61.66 33.12 -34.69
C ASP A 920 -60.34 33.39 -33.92
N PRO A 921 -59.17 33.39 -34.62
CA PRO A 921 -57.85 33.65 -34.00
C PRO A 921 -57.67 35.06 -33.43
N HIS A 922 -58.43 36.07 -33.89
CA HIS A 922 -58.33 37.43 -33.34
C HIS A 922 -59.04 37.53 -31.99
N LEU A 923 -60.21 36.89 -31.84
CA LEU A 923 -60.89 36.76 -30.53
C LEU A 923 -60.05 35.94 -29.55
N ALA A 924 -59.29 34.95 -30.05
CA ALA A 924 -58.32 34.22 -29.25
C ALA A 924 -57.17 35.13 -28.77
N CYS A 925 -56.58 35.97 -29.63
CA CYS A 925 -55.60 36.97 -29.22
C CYS A 925 -56.15 37.95 -28.18
N VAL A 926 -57.43 38.37 -28.26
CA VAL A 926 -58.07 39.23 -27.24
C VAL A 926 -58.26 38.48 -25.91
N ALA A 927 -58.69 37.23 -25.96
CA ALA A 927 -58.80 36.38 -24.77
C ALA A 927 -57.43 36.12 -24.11
N TYR A 928 -56.35 36.02 -24.91
CA TYR A 928 -54.97 35.78 -24.43
C TYR A 928 -54.22 37.02 -23.98
N GLU A 929 -54.41 38.17 -24.64
CA GLU A 929 -53.85 39.46 -24.22
C GLU A 929 -54.39 39.87 -22.83
N ARG A 930 -55.68 39.63 -22.56
CA ARG A 930 -56.26 39.81 -21.20
C ARG A 930 -55.53 38.95 -20.15
N GLY A 931 -55.08 37.77 -20.57
CA GLY A 931 -54.50 36.76 -19.69
C GLY A 931 -52.99 36.89 -19.46
N GLN A 932 -52.30 37.88 -20.03
CA GLN A 932 -50.83 37.99 -20.01
C GLN A 932 -50.13 36.65 -20.38
N CYS A 933 -50.70 35.93 -21.35
CA CYS A 933 -50.23 34.63 -21.80
C CYS A 933 -49.21 34.80 -22.93
N ASP A 934 -48.02 35.30 -22.60
CA ASP A 934 -47.03 35.77 -23.58
C ASP A 934 -46.50 34.66 -24.48
N ARG A 935 -46.38 33.43 -23.97
CA ARG A 935 -45.91 32.27 -24.75
C ARG A 935 -46.99 31.77 -25.71
N GLU A 936 -48.23 31.65 -25.27
CA GLU A 936 -49.36 31.25 -26.11
C GLU A 936 -49.68 32.31 -27.16
N LEU A 937 -49.49 33.60 -26.82
CA LEU A 937 -49.62 34.70 -27.78
C LEU A 937 -48.48 34.67 -28.81
N ILE A 938 -47.22 34.48 -28.40
CA ILE A 938 -46.08 34.32 -29.31
C ILE A 938 -46.26 33.08 -30.18
N ALA A 939 -46.79 31.97 -29.65
CA ALA A 939 -47.07 30.77 -30.41
C ALA A 939 -48.20 30.98 -31.43
N VAL A 940 -49.35 31.52 -31.02
CA VAL A 940 -50.46 31.87 -31.95
C VAL A 940 -49.99 32.88 -33.00
N CYS A 941 -49.08 33.80 -32.66
CA CYS A 941 -48.51 34.74 -33.63
C CYS A 941 -47.50 34.08 -34.59
N ASN A 942 -46.60 33.23 -34.10
CA ASN A 942 -45.64 32.47 -34.92
C ASN A 942 -46.37 31.51 -35.87
N ASP A 943 -47.32 30.74 -35.36
CA ASP A 943 -48.06 29.72 -36.11
C ASP A 943 -48.93 30.34 -37.21
N ASN A 944 -49.42 31.57 -37.00
CA ASN A 944 -50.26 32.28 -37.96
C ASN A 944 -49.52 33.38 -38.75
N SER A 945 -48.17 33.42 -38.70
CA SER A 945 -47.33 34.39 -39.40
C SER A 945 -47.63 35.87 -39.07
N LEU A 946 -48.09 36.16 -37.85
CA LEU A 946 -48.43 37.51 -37.36
C LEU A 946 -47.18 38.26 -36.85
N PHE A 947 -46.08 38.23 -37.63
CA PHE A 947 -44.77 38.76 -37.25
C PHE A 947 -44.77 40.27 -36.96
N LYS A 948 -45.69 41.05 -37.53
CA LYS A 948 -45.86 42.49 -37.20
C LYS A 948 -46.42 42.72 -35.78
N THR A 949 -47.44 41.96 -35.38
CA THR A 949 -48.05 42.05 -34.04
C THR A 949 -47.05 41.57 -33.00
N GLN A 950 -46.30 40.52 -33.35
CA GLN A 950 -45.22 39.97 -32.56
C GLN A 950 -44.03 40.93 -32.40
N ALA A 951 -43.50 41.53 -33.48
CA ALA A 951 -42.40 42.49 -33.41
C ALA A 951 -42.77 43.75 -32.61
N ARG A 952 -44.02 44.25 -32.73
CA ARG A 952 -44.52 45.35 -31.88
C ARG A 952 -44.61 44.97 -30.40
N TYR A 953 -45.09 43.76 -30.14
CA TYR A 953 -45.19 43.21 -28.79
C TYR A 953 -43.79 43.05 -28.15
N LEU A 954 -42.78 42.59 -28.91
CA LEU A 954 -41.40 42.39 -28.45
C LEU A 954 -40.58 43.68 -28.28
N VAL A 955 -40.65 44.64 -29.22
CA VAL A 955 -39.97 45.96 -29.10
C VAL A 955 -40.49 46.76 -27.90
N ARG A 956 -41.77 46.62 -27.54
CA ARG A 956 -42.33 47.23 -26.31
C ARG A 956 -41.78 46.60 -25.02
N ARG A 957 -41.16 45.42 -25.09
CA ARG A 957 -40.74 44.63 -23.90
C ARG A 957 -39.27 44.82 -23.47
N ARG A 958 -38.33 45.20 -24.38
CA ARG A 958 -36.91 45.59 -24.12
C ARG A 958 -36.09 44.66 -23.18
N ASP A 959 -36.08 43.35 -23.42
CA ASP A 959 -35.47 42.37 -22.52
C ASP A 959 -34.29 41.61 -23.18
N GLN A 960 -33.12 41.57 -22.53
CA GLN A 960 -31.82 41.18 -23.13
C GLN A 960 -31.71 39.67 -23.44
N ASP A 961 -32.43 38.82 -22.71
CA ASP A 961 -32.47 37.36 -22.92
C ASP A 961 -33.38 36.94 -24.09
N LEU A 962 -34.32 37.80 -24.51
CA LEU A 962 -35.21 37.53 -25.65
C LEU A 962 -34.55 37.83 -27.01
N TRP A 963 -33.34 38.41 -27.04
CA TRP A 963 -32.64 38.81 -28.28
C TRP A 963 -31.59 37.82 -28.79
N LEU A 964 -31.07 36.92 -27.94
CA LEU A 964 -30.08 35.89 -28.33
C LEU A 964 -30.63 34.82 -29.28
N GLU A 965 -31.95 34.72 -29.44
CA GLU A 965 -32.59 33.74 -30.35
C GLU A 965 -32.72 34.21 -31.82
N VAL A 966 -32.27 35.43 -32.19
CA VAL A 966 -32.53 35.95 -33.56
C VAL A 966 -31.45 36.91 -34.09
N VAL A 967 -30.43 36.42 -34.82
CA VAL A 967 -29.48 37.30 -35.57
C VAL A 967 -29.22 36.85 -37.02
N GLN A 968 -30.26 36.74 -37.86
CA GLN A 968 -30.03 36.70 -39.33
C GLN A 968 -30.96 37.61 -40.16
N THR A 969 -31.83 38.43 -39.54
CA THR A 969 -32.87 39.15 -40.30
C THR A 969 -33.33 40.46 -39.65
N ALA A 970 -32.41 41.29 -39.13
CA ALA A 970 -32.83 42.50 -38.40
C ALA A 970 -32.03 43.81 -38.58
N LEU A 971 -31.05 43.94 -39.47
CA LEU A 971 -30.25 45.19 -39.57
C LEU A 971 -30.12 45.77 -40.97
N SER A 972 -31.24 45.95 -41.67
CA SER A 972 -31.30 46.72 -42.93
C SER A 972 -32.18 47.98 -42.88
N GLU A 973 -32.77 48.34 -41.73
CA GLU A 973 -33.61 49.56 -41.61
C GLU A 973 -33.43 50.36 -40.30
N THR A 974 -32.51 49.99 -39.42
CA THR A 974 -32.24 50.72 -38.17
C THR A 974 -31.35 51.94 -38.44
N GLN A 975 -31.92 53.14 -38.28
CA GLN A 975 -31.26 54.43 -38.50
C GLN A 975 -30.65 55.04 -37.22
N ASP A 976 -30.58 54.29 -36.12
CA ASP A 976 -30.09 54.79 -34.82
C ASP A 976 -28.61 54.41 -34.59
N PRO A 977 -27.69 55.38 -34.43
CA PRO A 977 -26.25 55.11 -34.29
C PRO A 977 -25.88 54.26 -33.05
N GLU A 978 -26.64 54.34 -31.96
CA GLU A 978 -26.41 53.53 -30.75
C GLU A 978 -26.82 52.07 -30.92
N ASP A 979 -27.91 51.81 -31.65
CA ASP A 979 -28.37 50.45 -31.96
C ASP A 979 -27.39 49.74 -32.90
N ILE A 980 -26.75 50.45 -33.84
CA ILE A 980 -25.68 49.92 -34.69
C ILE A 980 -24.42 49.63 -33.85
N SER A 981 -24.05 50.52 -32.92
CA SER A 981 -22.89 50.37 -32.02
C SER A 981 -22.99 49.15 -31.08
N VAL A 982 -24.14 48.96 -30.44
CA VAL A 982 -24.40 47.80 -29.55
C VAL A 982 -24.40 46.49 -30.35
N THR A 983 -24.91 46.54 -31.57
CA THR A 983 -24.90 45.41 -32.49
C THR A 983 -23.47 45.03 -32.92
N VAL A 984 -22.63 46.00 -33.30
CA VAL A 984 -21.22 45.74 -33.66
C VAL A 984 -20.42 45.18 -32.47
N LYS A 985 -20.66 45.68 -31.24
CA LYS A 985 -20.07 45.10 -30.02
C LYS A 985 -20.53 43.67 -29.75
N ALA A 986 -21.81 43.37 -29.97
CA ALA A 986 -22.35 42.02 -29.84
C ALA A 986 -21.70 41.06 -30.86
N PHE A 987 -21.43 41.52 -32.09
CA PHE A 987 -20.72 40.73 -33.11
C PHE A 987 -19.23 40.53 -32.81
N MET A 988 -18.52 41.57 -32.34
CA MET A 988 -17.11 41.44 -31.94
C MET A 988 -16.92 40.45 -30.77
N THR A 989 -17.90 40.35 -29.86
CA THR A 989 -17.83 39.43 -28.71
C THR A 989 -18.13 37.97 -29.13
N ALA A 990 -18.76 37.78 -30.29
CA ALA A 990 -19.19 36.47 -30.80
C ALA A 990 -18.21 35.82 -31.80
N ASP A 991 -17.05 36.43 -32.07
CA ASP A 991 -15.94 35.91 -32.90
C ASP A 991 -16.36 35.49 -34.35
N LEU A 992 -17.16 36.36 -35.01
CA LEU A 992 -17.70 36.15 -36.37
C LEU A 992 -17.14 37.16 -37.39
N PRO A 993 -15.94 36.94 -37.97
CA PRO A 993 -15.28 37.89 -38.86
C PRO A 993 -15.95 38.04 -40.25
N ASN A 994 -16.56 36.98 -40.79
CA ASN A 994 -17.15 37.02 -42.14
C ASN A 994 -18.47 37.83 -42.22
N GLU A 995 -19.34 37.76 -41.21
CA GLU A 995 -20.60 38.51 -41.18
C GLU A 995 -20.38 40.00 -40.83
N LEU A 996 -19.30 40.29 -40.09
CA LEU A 996 -18.84 41.65 -39.83
C LEU A 996 -18.29 42.31 -41.12
N ILE A 997 -17.64 41.54 -42.01
CA ILE A 997 -17.21 41.99 -43.35
C ILE A 997 -18.41 42.28 -44.25
N GLU A 998 -19.44 41.43 -44.30
CA GLU A 998 -20.63 41.66 -45.14
C GLU A 998 -21.44 42.89 -44.68
N LEU A 999 -21.47 43.15 -43.37
CA LEU A 999 -22.06 44.35 -42.78
C LEU A 999 -21.23 45.61 -43.12
N LEU A 1000 -19.89 45.53 -43.05
CA LEU A 1000 -18.99 46.64 -43.41
C LEU A 1000 -18.99 46.94 -44.92
N GLU A 1001 -18.99 45.93 -45.80
CA GLU A 1001 -19.09 46.11 -47.26
C GLU A 1001 -20.39 46.83 -47.67
N LYS A 1002 -21.54 46.47 -47.07
CA LYS A 1002 -22.84 47.13 -47.33
C LYS A 1002 -22.95 48.54 -46.77
N ILE A 1003 -22.19 48.88 -45.72
CA ILE A 1003 -22.15 50.24 -45.15
C ILE A 1003 -21.15 51.16 -45.89
N VAL A 1004 -20.07 50.62 -46.45
CA VAL A 1004 -18.97 51.37 -47.10
C VAL A 1004 -19.23 51.67 -48.59
N LEU A 1005 -20.05 50.86 -49.28
CA LEU A 1005 -20.47 51.09 -50.67
C LEU A 1005 -21.33 52.35 -50.90
N ASP A 1006 -21.80 53.00 -49.82
CA ASP A 1006 -22.44 54.31 -49.88
C ASP A 1006 -21.45 55.38 -49.36
N SER A 1007 -20.68 56.02 -50.27
CA SER A 1007 -19.56 56.94 -49.96
C SER A 1007 -19.95 58.21 -49.16
N SER A 1008 -21.21 58.33 -48.77
CA SER A 1008 -21.75 59.32 -47.84
C SER A 1008 -21.70 58.88 -46.36
N TYR A 1009 -21.51 57.59 -46.08
CA TYR A 1009 -21.45 57.00 -44.73
C TYR A 1009 -20.05 57.07 -44.11
N ILE A 1010 -18.99 56.83 -44.91
CA ILE A 1010 -17.60 57.10 -44.48
C ILE A 1010 -17.46 58.57 -44.08
N ASN A 1011 -18.06 59.49 -44.87
CA ASN A 1011 -18.64 60.81 -44.53
C ASN A 1011 -18.90 61.21 -43.06
N ARG A 1012 -19.59 60.34 -42.33
CA ARG A 1012 -20.34 60.67 -41.09
C ARG A 1012 -19.94 59.82 -39.88
N LEU A 1013 -18.93 58.96 -40.05
CA LEU A 1013 -18.28 58.27 -38.94
C LEU A 1013 -17.25 59.21 -38.30
N ASP A 1014 -17.38 59.45 -37.00
CA ASP A 1014 -16.38 60.10 -36.13
C ASP A 1014 -15.96 59.08 -35.05
N ASN A 1015 -14.68 59.08 -34.65
CA ASN A 1015 -14.07 58.19 -33.63
C ASN A 1015 -14.08 56.68 -33.95
N TYR A 1016 -13.56 56.28 -35.10
CA TYR A 1016 -13.17 54.90 -35.42
C TYR A 1016 -11.68 54.84 -35.74
N ASP A 1017 -11.01 53.73 -35.38
CA ASP A 1017 -9.57 53.57 -35.53
C ASP A 1017 -9.23 53.17 -36.98
N ALA A 1018 -9.05 54.19 -37.83
CA ALA A 1018 -8.82 54.04 -39.27
C ALA A 1018 -7.64 53.12 -39.66
N PRO A 1019 -6.52 53.05 -38.92
CA PRO A 1019 -5.40 52.13 -39.23
C PRO A 1019 -5.78 50.65 -39.10
N ASP A 1020 -6.58 50.26 -38.12
CA ASP A 1020 -6.96 48.85 -37.90
C ASP A 1020 -7.93 48.38 -38.98
N ILE A 1021 -8.90 49.22 -39.33
CA ILE A 1021 -9.86 48.92 -40.40
C ILE A 1021 -9.16 48.92 -41.77
N ALA A 1022 -8.19 49.82 -41.99
CA ALA A 1022 -7.38 49.82 -43.21
C ALA A 1022 -6.46 48.59 -43.32
N ASN A 1023 -5.86 48.12 -42.21
CA ASN A 1023 -5.05 46.90 -42.22
C ASN A 1023 -5.89 45.65 -42.54
N ILE A 1024 -7.13 45.59 -42.03
CA ILE A 1024 -8.07 44.50 -42.34
C ILE A 1024 -8.47 44.53 -43.82
N ALA A 1025 -8.65 45.72 -44.42
CA ALA A 1025 -8.95 45.86 -45.84
C ALA A 1025 -7.75 45.50 -46.75
N ILE A 1026 -6.52 45.87 -46.37
CA ILE A 1026 -5.29 45.52 -47.12
C ILE A 1026 -5.03 44.02 -47.12
N ASN A 1027 -5.26 43.32 -46.00
CA ASN A 1027 -5.05 41.88 -45.90
C ASN A 1027 -6.02 41.03 -46.73
N ASN A 1028 -7.11 41.63 -47.24
CA ASN A 1028 -8.17 40.95 -47.98
C ASN A 1028 -8.33 41.49 -49.41
N GLU A 1029 -7.27 42.07 -49.98
CA GLU A 1029 -7.18 42.49 -51.39
C GLU A 1029 -8.17 43.60 -51.83
N LEU A 1030 -8.83 44.29 -50.90
CA LEU A 1030 -9.72 45.45 -51.12
C LEU A 1030 -8.93 46.77 -51.10
N TYR A 1031 -8.11 46.97 -52.13
CA TYR A 1031 -7.15 48.08 -52.17
C TYR A 1031 -7.77 49.46 -52.43
N GLU A 1032 -8.91 49.56 -53.13
CA GLU A 1032 -9.59 50.85 -53.38
C GLU A 1032 -10.33 51.35 -52.12
N GLU A 1033 -10.87 50.42 -51.34
CA GLU A 1033 -11.61 50.65 -50.11
C GLU A 1033 -10.67 50.96 -48.94
N ALA A 1034 -9.53 50.26 -48.86
CA ALA A 1034 -8.43 50.63 -47.95
C ALA A 1034 -7.94 52.07 -48.23
N PHE A 1035 -7.86 52.48 -49.51
CA PHE A 1035 -7.46 53.83 -49.89
C PHE A 1035 -8.52 54.89 -49.53
N ALA A 1036 -9.82 54.58 -49.66
CA ALA A 1036 -10.91 55.49 -49.30
C ALA A 1036 -11.00 55.75 -47.78
N ILE A 1037 -10.74 54.72 -46.97
CA ILE A 1037 -10.72 54.80 -45.49
C ILE A 1037 -9.46 55.54 -45.01
N PHE A 1038 -8.31 55.34 -45.67
CA PHE A 1038 -7.06 56.05 -45.35
C PHE A 1038 -7.10 57.55 -45.72
N LYS A 1039 -7.84 57.94 -46.76
CA LYS A 1039 -7.98 59.33 -47.21
C LYS A 1039 -8.89 60.19 -46.31
N LYS A 1040 -9.63 59.56 -45.38
CA LYS A 1040 -10.49 60.25 -44.40
C LYS A 1040 -9.83 60.45 -43.03
N CYS A 1041 -8.58 60.02 -42.88
CA CYS A 1041 -7.64 60.59 -41.90
C CYS A 1041 -7.02 61.88 -42.44
#